data_AF-A0A498S5I6-F1
#
_entry.id   AF-A0A498S5I6-F1
#
_cell.length_a   1.000
_cell.length_b   1.000
_cell.length_c   1.000
_cell.angle_alpha   90.00
_cell.angle_beta   90.00
_cell.angle_gamma   90.00
#
_symmetry.space_group_name_H-M   'P 1'
#
loop_
_entity.id
_entity.type
_entity.pdbx_description
1 polymer ?
#
loop_
_entity_poly.entity_id
_entity_poly.type
_entity_poly.pdbx_seq_one_letter_code
_entity_poly.pdbx_strand_id
1 'polypeptide(L)'
;MLIIILEKTLFAAFTAYCTYTDEYFAAGEQEENVVPVRSVHLKLPNTGSSLSSSFDPNNPTNTISDSSHKKSDTLDSTKSSDSSSLSRTLPKLSKKQASILRPFLRKKTKRSSSSGNSLGSGSDHREANRSSEGEAMKRTASPTLPDGATQAKYEPPICNGEIDISGSFNVSATIDTNSLESQKEKTVEDSPLQRMVPLNKDSRTVCSTDASVSMMVQSVDCTNGKKAKDIPNGMAATAAHLNNAKLENAYKESVAILDFGAQFGKVIDRRIHEQNVYSEILPFNTKAADIVEKGCYKAIILSGGPNSVNSFNTPEFDPAILTCGIPVLGICYGFQLINKAFGGCVSKKSAREDGQLEIDVDTNCPLFKGLASCQKVLLTHGDSVTERTVASDFKVVGRSGNFVAAIANERRKLYGVQFHPEVDLSICGKEILHNFLFDIAGITGSFTIDNREQKCIQEIRSVVMNKKVLVMVSGGIDSTVCAALLHRALGSDRVIAIHIDNGFMRSNESDRVLESLNKLNLKVRRYNAFYAFMNGRIPVGSELSAPLMRTIQPEMKRKIIGDTFMRVKDRIMNELKLDKDVFLAQGTLRPDLIESASHLASSQADVIKTHHNDSALVRELRNLGKVLEPLKDFHKDEVRELGVSLGLPEHIVQRHPFPGPGLAIRIVCAERPVFTDVDLFVTTQHHLHLIANLSLCDRNSEEFDTITQYLSETDLKALTGHDFEIATTLLPVQSVGVQGDGRSYAYAAALSTNERPIPWELMERLAHIIPRLLHNINRVVYVFGNAVDYPVNDVTRTYLNDFTIGLIRWADRIASDVLCGLDENGKRHHALEVCLQKIQQMPVIMVPVHFDRDPLERKASTLRSFVLRPFITRDFMTGVAALPGRDISEQNVLEIVRRITERVPLTSRVMIDLTSKPPGTTEWE
;
A
#
# COMPACT_ATOMS: atom_id res chain seq x y z
N MET A 1 50.10 -3.65 30.56
CA MET A 1 49.55 -2.76 31.62
C MET A 1 48.29 -2.02 31.15
N LEU A 2 48.30 -1.34 29.99
CA LEU A 2 47.11 -0.69 29.43
C LEU A 2 45.92 -1.65 29.15
N ILE A 3 46.22 -2.87 28.68
CA ILE A 3 45.21 -3.92 28.42
C ILE A 3 44.54 -4.40 29.72
N ILE A 4 45.32 -4.54 30.80
CA ILE A 4 44.81 -4.94 32.13
C ILE A 4 43.94 -3.84 32.73
N ILE A 5 44.25 -2.57 32.47
CA ILE A 5 43.42 -1.42 32.89
C ILE A 5 42.11 -1.41 32.10
N LEU A 6 42.15 -1.66 30.79
CA LEU A 6 40.95 -1.77 29.94
C LEU A 6 40.04 -2.93 30.35
N GLU A 7 40.60 -4.11 30.63
CA GLU A 7 39.81 -5.27 31.09
C GLU A 7 39.18 -5.04 32.46
N LYS A 8 39.91 -4.43 33.41
CA LYS A 8 39.35 -4.10 34.73
C LYS A 8 38.27 -3.01 34.67
N THR A 9 38.40 -2.05 33.74
CA THR A 9 37.40 -0.98 33.56
C THR A 9 36.14 -1.51 32.87
N LEU A 10 36.28 -2.42 31.90
CA LEU A 10 35.15 -3.12 31.26
C LEU A 10 34.43 -4.06 32.24
N PHE A 11 35.17 -4.79 33.08
CA PHE A 11 34.56 -5.67 34.09
C PHE A 11 33.81 -4.88 35.18
N ALA A 12 34.35 -3.73 35.62
CA ALA A 12 33.67 -2.85 36.57
C ALA A 12 32.40 -2.22 35.98
N ALA A 13 32.43 -1.80 34.70
CA ALA A 13 31.26 -1.27 34.00
C ALA A 13 30.18 -2.35 33.78
N PHE A 14 30.58 -3.59 33.50
CA PHE A 14 29.65 -4.71 33.32
C PHE A 14 28.99 -5.12 34.64
N THR A 15 29.73 -5.10 35.75
CA THR A 15 29.20 -5.43 37.08
C THR A 15 28.22 -4.36 37.58
N ALA A 16 28.52 -3.08 37.34
CA ALA A 16 27.63 -1.96 37.67
C ALA A 16 26.34 -1.95 36.83
N TYR A 17 26.39 -2.43 35.58
CA TYR A 17 25.23 -2.58 34.71
C TYR A 17 24.30 -3.72 35.18
N CYS A 18 24.86 -4.86 35.60
CA CYS A 18 24.07 -5.98 36.10
C CYS A 18 23.38 -5.68 37.46
N THR A 19 24.03 -4.95 38.37
CA THR A 19 23.37 -4.57 39.64
C THR A 19 22.28 -3.51 39.46
N TYR A 20 22.35 -2.67 38.43
CA TYR A 20 21.31 -1.68 38.14
C TYR A 20 20.06 -2.29 37.46
N THR A 21 20.22 -3.43 36.78
CA THR A 21 19.10 -4.14 36.15
C THR A 21 18.33 -5.05 37.10
N ASP A 22 18.96 -5.59 38.15
CA ASP A 22 18.28 -6.49 39.10
C ASP A 22 17.44 -5.75 40.15
N GLU A 23 17.77 -4.50 40.52
CA GLU A 23 16.96 -3.69 41.45
C GLU A 23 15.65 -3.16 40.82
N TYR A 24 15.52 -3.15 39.49
CA TYR A 24 14.30 -2.71 38.81
C TYR A 24 13.29 -3.83 38.52
N PHE A 25 13.67 -5.10 38.66
CA PHE A 25 12.82 -6.26 38.34
C PHE A 25 12.29 -7.04 39.56
N ALA A 26 12.61 -6.64 40.79
CA ALA A 26 12.18 -7.34 42.01
C ALA A 26 11.08 -6.63 42.84
N ALA A 27 10.43 -5.57 42.33
CA ALA A 27 9.36 -4.87 43.05
C ALA A 27 8.02 -4.98 42.30
N GLY A 28 7.30 -6.06 42.57
CA GLY A 28 5.97 -6.29 42.01
C GLY A 28 5.20 -7.42 42.68
N GLU A 29 5.27 -7.54 44.02
CA GLU A 29 4.28 -8.31 44.79
C GLU A 29 4.20 -7.81 46.24
N GLN A 30 2.97 -7.53 46.69
CA GLN A 30 2.44 -7.34 48.05
C GLN A 30 2.20 -5.91 48.62
N GLU A 31 0.99 -5.81 49.19
CA GLU A 31 0.26 -4.66 49.72
C GLU A 31 0.60 -4.27 51.19
N GLU A 32 0.14 -3.07 51.56
CA GLU A 32 -0.22 -2.55 52.91
C GLU A 32 0.88 -2.40 54.00
N ASN A 33 1.29 -1.15 54.28
CA ASN A 33 0.98 -0.42 55.53
C ASN A 33 1.74 0.93 55.67
N VAL A 34 1.14 1.83 56.44
CA VAL A 34 1.45 3.26 56.64
C VAL A 34 2.69 3.50 57.52
N VAL A 35 3.41 4.62 57.29
CA VAL A 35 3.95 5.65 58.24
C VAL A 35 5.29 6.27 57.71
N PRO A 36 5.51 7.61 57.78
CA PRO A 36 6.56 8.30 57.03
C PRO A 36 7.83 8.55 57.85
N VAL A 37 9.02 8.34 57.28
CA VAL A 37 10.30 8.75 57.91
C VAL A 37 11.33 9.28 56.90
N ARG A 38 11.56 10.60 57.02
CA ARG A 38 12.83 11.38 56.98
C ARG A 38 14.01 10.87 56.13
N SER A 39 14.31 11.68 55.11
CA SER A 39 15.63 12.19 54.70
C SER A 39 16.90 11.60 55.36
N VAL A 40 17.73 10.95 54.55
CA VAL A 40 19.16 10.74 54.83
C VAL A 40 19.99 11.35 53.70
N HIS A 41 20.79 12.35 54.06
CA HIS A 41 21.85 12.94 53.24
C HIS A 41 23.08 12.04 53.24
N LEU A 42 23.69 11.82 52.07
CA LEU A 42 25.08 11.39 51.93
C LEU A 42 25.89 12.49 51.23
N LYS A 43 26.85 13.04 51.99
CA LYS A 43 27.84 14.05 51.60
C LYS A 43 28.98 13.42 50.80
N LEU A 44 29.42 14.08 49.73
CA LEU A 44 30.80 14.04 49.22
C LEU A 44 31.26 15.48 48.89
N PRO A 45 32.56 15.79 48.93
CA PRO A 45 33.08 17.04 49.49
C PRO A 45 33.30 18.19 48.51
N ASN A 46 33.23 19.39 49.09
CA ASN A 46 33.52 20.71 48.58
C ASN A 46 34.93 20.89 48.00
N THR A 47 34.97 21.63 46.89
CA THR A 47 35.70 22.91 46.76
C THR A 47 34.79 23.81 45.90
N GLY A 48 33.92 24.67 46.48
CA GLY A 48 34.26 26.01 46.98
C GLY A 48 34.64 26.91 45.80
N SER A 49 33.94 27.99 45.43
CA SER A 49 33.12 28.94 46.21
C SER A 49 32.39 29.86 45.20
N SER A 50 31.06 30.00 45.27
CA SER A 50 30.30 31.14 45.87
C SER A 50 30.31 32.40 44.98
N LEU A 51 29.23 33.10 44.63
CA LEU A 51 27.93 33.43 45.25
C LEU A 51 26.94 33.72 44.10
N SER A 52 25.77 33.09 44.01
CA SER A 52 24.48 33.43 44.63
C SER A 52 23.92 34.83 44.31
N SER A 53 22.80 34.90 43.59
CA SER A 53 21.49 35.18 44.21
C SER A 53 20.37 35.20 43.17
N SER A 54 19.32 34.44 43.50
CA SER A 54 17.98 34.38 42.94
C SER A 54 17.14 35.59 43.37
N PHE A 55 16.21 36.04 42.52
CA PHE A 55 14.75 36.15 42.75
C PHE A 55 14.10 37.16 41.78
N ASP A 56 13.35 36.61 40.81
CA ASP A 56 11.89 36.73 40.57
C ASP A 56 11.15 38.09 40.68
N PRO A 57 9.96 38.23 40.06
CA PRO A 57 9.62 39.34 39.19
C PRO A 57 8.56 40.22 39.87
N ASN A 58 8.46 41.49 39.47
CA ASN A 58 7.18 42.21 39.31
C ASN A 58 7.42 43.69 39.07
N ASN A 59 6.70 44.15 38.06
CA ASN A 59 6.17 45.48 37.83
C ASN A 59 7.00 46.54 37.06
N PRO A 60 6.31 47.29 36.19
CA PRO A 60 6.87 48.05 35.07
C PRO A 60 7.13 49.50 35.46
N THR A 61 7.92 50.20 34.66
CA THR A 61 7.61 51.59 34.23
C THR A 61 8.70 52.09 33.28
N ASN A 62 8.30 52.25 32.02
CA ASN A 62 8.43 53.44 31.20
C ASN A 62 9.59 54.44 31.40
N THR A 63 10.08 54.86 30.22
CA THR A 63 10.57 56.20 29.84
C THR A 63 11.93 56.62 30.39
N ILE A 64 12.77 57.40 29.73
CA ILE A 64 13.00 57.99 28.39
C ILE A 64 14.32 58.77 28.64
N SER A 65 15.08 59.09 27.58
CA SER A 65 16.03 60.23 27.52
C SER A 65 17.31 60.13 28.36
N ASP A 66 18.42 60.73 27.98
CA ASP A 66 18.98 61.10 26.69
C ASP A 66 20.39 61.58 27.03
N SER A 67 21.30 61.39 26.08
CA SER A 67 22.33 62.35 25.74
C SER A 67 23.49 62.68 26.71
N SER A 68 24.67 62.65 26.08
CA SER A 68 25.70 63.71 26.14
C SER A 68 26.70 63.62 27.31
N HIS A 69 27.99 63.93 27.19
CA HIS A 69 28.81 64.44 26.10
C HIS A 69 30.28 64.54 26.60
N LYS A 70 31.20 64.79 25.64
CA LYS A 70 32.57 65.36 25.73
C LYS A 70 33.74 64.36 25.88
N LYS A 71 34.55 64.18 24.81
CA LYS A 71 35.64 65.06 24.26
C LYS A 71 36.89 64.97 25.15
N SER A 72 38.15 64.91 24.70
CA SER A 72 38.91 65.04 23.43
C SER A 72 40.37 64.64 23.81
N ASP A 73 41.31 64.21 22.96
CA ASP A 73 42.15 64.95 21.97
C ASP A 73 43.19 63.92 21.43
N THR A 74 43.24 63.57 20.14
CA THR A 74 44.12 64.05 19.03
C THR A 74 45.64 64.11 19.25
N LEU A 75 46.38 63.32 18.44
CA LEU A 75 47.56 63.77 17.68
C LEU A 75 47.94 62.79 16.54
N ASP A 76 48.16 63.38 15.36
CA ASP A 76 48.39 62.80 14.02
C ASP A 76 49.77 62.16 13.80
N SER A 77 49.86 61.20 12.87
CA SER A 77 50.69 61.33 11.65
C SER A 77 50.57 60.17 10.64
N THR A 78 50.08 60.55 9.45
CA THR A 78 50.50 60.18 8.09
C THR A 78 50.29 58.76 7.49
N LYS A 79 49.28 58.72 6.59
CA LYS A 79 49.29 58.30 5.17
C LYS A 79 49.58 56.82 4.78
N SER A 80 48.52 56.11 4.37
CA SER A 80 48.41 55.55 3.00
C SER A 80 46.94 55.21 2.65
N SER A 81 46.47 55.83 1.57
CA SER A 81 45.39 55.48 0.62
C SER A 81 44.81 54.05 0.66
N ASP A 82 43.50 53.90 0.85
CA ASP A 82 42.50 53.84 -0.23
C ASP A 82 41.13 53.36 0.29
N SER A 83 40.11 54.16 0.05
CA SER A 83 38.70 53.83 0.21
C SER A 83 38.12 53.42 -1.14
N SER A 84 37.53 52.23 -1.25
CA SER A 84 36.36 52.05 -2.12
C SER A 84 35.53 50.83 -1.74
N SER A 85 34.24 51.11 -1.59
CA SER A 85 33.11 50.19 -1.60
C SER A 85 33.15 49.26 -2.81
N LEU A 86 33.02 47.95 -2.59
CA LEU A 86 32.69 47.00 -3.66
C LEU A 86 31.50 46.13 -3.24
N SER A 87 30.38 46.43 -3.90
CA SER A 87 29.23 45.57 -4.14
C SER A 87 29.65 44.13 -4.42
N ARG A 88 29.07 43.17 -3.69
CA ARG A 88 29.19 41.73 -3.99
C ARG A 88 28.43 41.41 -5.28
N THR A 89 29.13 41.44 -6.41
CA THR A 89 28.69 40.76 -7.63
C THR A 89 28.90 39.25 -7.47
N LEU A 90 27.80 38.50 -7.51
CA LEU A 90 27.78 37.05 -7.70
C LEU A 90 28.47 36.67 -9.02
N PRO A 91 29.20 35.54 -9.10
CA PRO A 91 29.85 35.11 -10.33
C PRO A 91 28.80 34.72 -11.40
N LYS A 92 28.95 35.27 -12.62
CA LYS A 92 28.14 34.91 -13.79
C LYS A 92 28.38 33.45 -14.18
N LEU A 93 27.31 32.66 -14.15
CA LEU A 93 27.25 31.26 -14.57
C LEU A 93 27.44 31.13 -16.09
N SER A 94 28.04 30.01 -16.52
CA SER A 94 28.43 29.80 -17.93
C SER A 94 27.26 29.25 -18.76
N LYS A 95 27.29 29.47 -20.09
CA LYS A 95 26.32 28.94 -21.07
C LYS A 95 26.10 27.41 -21.02
N LYS A 96 26.91 26.67 -20.26
CA LYS A 96 26.77 25.23 -20.03
C LYS A 96 25.65 24.89 -19.03
N GLN A 97 25.33 25.77 -18.08
CA GLN A 97 24.31 25.56 -17.05
C GLN A 97 22.87 25.74 -17.58
N ALA A 98 22.66 26.61 -18.57
CA ALA A 98 21.38 26.75 -19.28
C ALA A 98 21.05 25.55 -20.21
N SER A 99 22.00 24.64 -20.46
CA SER A 99 21.81 23.49 -21.36
C SER A 99 21.20 22.26 -20.68
N ILE A 100 21.14 22.25 -19.35
CA ILE A 100 20.73 21.09 -18.54
C ILE A 100 19.20 20.94 -18.46
N LEU A 101 18.42 21.96 -18.83
CA LEU A 101 16.96 21.88 -18.97
C LEU A 101 16.48 21.15 -20.24
N ARG A 102 17.31 21.05 -21.28
CA ARG A 102 16.89 20.52 -22.60
C ARG A 102 16.68 19.00 -22.68
N PRO A 103 17.39 18.13 -21.94
CA PRO A 103 17.16 16.68 -22.02
C PRO A 103 15.87 16.22 -21.30
N PHE A 104 15.35 16.99 -20.35
CA PHE A 104 14.18 16.61 -19.54
C PHE A 104 12.83 16.80 -20.27
N LEU A 105 12.84 17.37 -21.49
CA LEU A 105 11.63 17.87 -22.17
C LEU A 105 11.36 17.25 -23.56
N ARG A 106 11.95 16.10 -23.92
CA ARG A 106 11.69 15.45 -25.23
C ARG A 106 11.11 14.03 -25.14
N LYS A 107 9.78 13.96 -25.18
CA LYS A 107 9.04 13.01 -26.03
C LYS A 107 7.83 13.73 -26.62
N LYS A 108 7.96 14.19 -27.87
CA LYS A 108 6.79 14.47 -28.71
C LYS A 108 7.13 14.17 -30.17
N THR A 109 6.22 13.41 -30.78
CA THR A 109 5.80 13.53 -32.19
C THR A 109 6.88 13.45 -33.26
N LYS A 110 6.86 12.33 -33.99
CA LYS A 110 7.24 12.24 -35.40
C LYS A 110 6.50 13.32 -36.19
N ARG A 111 7.22 14.18 -36.89
CA ARG A 111 6.82 14.69 -38.21
C ARG A 111 8.03 14.77 -39.12
N SER A 112 7.76 14.35 -40.34
CA SER A 112 8.61 14.11 -41.49
C SER A 112 9.32 15.36 -42.00
N SER A 113 10.56 15.14 -42.43
CA SER A 113 11.38 16.03 -43.24
C SER A 113 10.95 16.00 -44.71
N SER A 114 10.80 17.17 -45.33
CA SER A 114 11.04 17.35 -46.77
C SER A 114 11.56 18.77 -47.06
N SER A 115 12.70 18.76 -47.75
CA SER A 115 13.47 19.78 -48.48
C SER A 115 12.78 21.06 -49.03
N GLY A 116 13.53 22.17 -48.99
CA GLY A 116 14.04 22.81 -50.22
C GLY A 116 13.42 24.14 -50.72
N ASN A 117 14.24 25.20 -50.64
CA ASN A 117 14.39 26.37 -51.56
C ASN A 117 13.51 27.65 -51.51
N SER A 118 14.26 28.76 -51.29
CA SER A 118 14.32 30.06 -51.99
C SER A 118 13.18 31.11 -51.94
N LEU A 119 13.57 32.30 -51.44
CA LEU A 119 13.39 33.68 -51.94
C LEU A 119 12.03 34.13 -52.53
N GLY A 120 11.53 35.27 -52.03
CA GLY A 120 10.82 36.27 -52.85
C GLY A 120 9.44 36.71 -52.37
N SER A 121 9.40 37.94 -51.83
CA SER A 121 8.36 38.98 -51.98
C SER A 121 6.89 38.63 -52.29
N GLY A 122 5.99 39.26 -51.52
CA GLY A 122 4.91 40.05 -52.12
C GLY A 122 3.52 39.41 -52.20
N SER A 123 2.63 39.90 -51.33
CA SER A 123 1.25 40.35 -51.58
C SER A 123 0.27 39.51 -52.41
N ASP A 124 -0.90 39.38 -51.78
CA ASP A 124 -2.25 39.48 -52.35
C ASP A 124 -3.06 38.23 -52.74
N HIS A 125 -4.18 38.16 -51.99
CA HIS A 125 -5.55 37.88 -52.41
C HIS A 125 -5.99 36.47 -52.82
N ARG A 126 -7.03 36.02 -52.08
CA ARG A 126 -8.38 35.56 -52.53
C ARG A 126 -8.44 34.59 -53.72
N GLU A 127 -9.32 33.62 -53.81
CA GLU A 127 -10.39 33.01 -53.03
C GLU A 127 -10.95 31.92 -53.99
N ALA A 128 -11.83 31.06 -53.50
CA ALA A 128 -12.85 30.33 -54.27
C ALA A 128 -12.50 28.98 -54.95
N ASN A 129 -13.11 27.95 -54.35
CA ASN A 129 -14.12 27.05 -54.94
C ASN A 129 -13.66 25.93 -55.90
N ARG A 130 -13.92 24.67 -55.49
CA ARG A 130 -14.98 23.74 -56.01
C ARG A 130 -14.62 23.18 -57.40
N SER A 131 -14.77 21.92 -57.75
CA SER A 131 -15.52 20.77 -57.24
C SER A 131 -15.12 19.56 -58.13
N SER A 132 -15.16 18.34 -57.59
CA SER A 132 -16.02 17.22 -58.06
C SER A 132 -15.47 16.31 -59.17
N GLU A 133 -15.92 15.05 -59.09
CA GLU A 133 -15.81 13.93 -60.05
C GLU A 133 -14.51 13.11 -59.95
N GLY A 134 -14.51 11.78 -59.86
CA GLY A 134 -15.55 10.76 -60.06
C GLY A 134 -14.93 9.56 -60.82
N GLU A 135 -15.28 8.33 -60.43
CA GLU A 135 -15.03 7.04 -61.13
C GLU A 135 -13.60 6.46 -61.16
N ALA A 136 -13.34 5.15 -61.31
CA ALA A 136 -14.00 3.88 -60.97
C ALA A 136 -13.02 2.72 -61.32
N MET A 137 -12.85 1.78 -60.38
CA MET A 137 -12.66 0.31 -60.51
C MET A 137 -12.14 -0.38 -61.81
N LYS A 138 -11.09 -1.23 -61.68
CA LYS A 138 -11.00 -2.68 -62.07
C LYS A 138 -9.57 -3.27 -61.85
N ARG A 139 -9.38 -4.23 -60.94
CA ARG A 139 -9.12 -5.70 -61.13
C ARG A 139 -7.95 -6.10 -62.05
N THR A 140 -6.93 -6.80 -61.53
CA THR A 140 -6.66 -8.26 -61.63
C THR A 140 -5.31 -8.65 -60.97
N ALA A 141 -5.10 -9.97 -60.75
CA ALA A 141 -4.29 -10.63 -59.70
C ALA A 141 -2.81 -10.98 -60.03
N SER A 142 -2.03 -11.22 -58.94
CA SER A 142 -0.90 -12.17 -58.63
C SER A 142 0.15 -12.59 -59.71
N PRO A 143 1.38 -13.11 -59.40
CA PRO A 143 1.84 -13.81 -58.17
C PRO A 143 3.31 -13.60 -57.68
N THR A 144 3.64 -14.31 -56.57
CA THR A 144 4.95 -14.95 -56.17
C THR A 144 5.97 -14.24 -55.25
N LEU A 145 6.29 -14.94 -54.15
CA LEU A 145 7.39 -14.85 -53.15
C LEU A 145 8.75 -15.33 -53.73
N PRO A 146 9.96 -15.17 -53.11
CA PRO A 146 10.26 -15.46 -51.68
C PRO A 146 11.40 -14.70 -50.92
N ASP A 147 11.43 -15.02 -49.61
CA ASP A 147 12.53 -15.13 -48.61
C ASP A 147 13.31 -13.93 -48.00
N GLY A 148 13.35 -13.91 -46.65
CA GLY A 148 14.56 -13.55 -45.87
C GLY A 148 14.46 -12.55 -44.70
N ALA A 149 14.03 -13.02 -43.52
CA ALA A 149 14.72 -12.93 -42.20
C ALA A 149 14.94 -11.55 -41.50
N THR A 150 14.16 -11.18 -40.47
CA THR A 150 14.23 -11.46 -39.00
C THR A 150 15.04 -10.47 -38.13
N GLN A 151 14.37 -10.05 -37.04
CA GLN A 151 14.75 -9.09 -36.00
C GLN A 151 15.81 -9.62 -35.01
N ALA A 152 16.65 -8.72 -34.48
CA ALA A 152 17.64 -9.00 -33.45
C ALA A 152 17.11 -8.72 -32.02
N LYS A 153 17.36 -9.70 -31.12
CA LYS A 153 17.28 -9.61 -29.65
C LYS A 153 18.64 -9.15 -29.09
N TYR A 154 18.63 -8.54 -27.90
CA TYR A 154 19.83 -8.08 -27.17
C TYR A 154 20.07 -8.99 -25.95
N GLU A 155 21.30 -9.49 -25.80
CA GLU A 155 21.81 -10.29 -24.66
C GLU A 155 22.82 -9.48 -23.82
N PRO A 156 23.04 -9.83 -22.53
CA PRO A 156 23.96 -9.13 -21.61
C PRO A 156 25.40 -9.68 -21.68
N PRO A 157 26.42 -8.97 -21.13
CA PRO A 157 27.82 -9.19 -21.47
C PRO A 157 28.53 -10.23 -20.58
N ILE A 158 29.46 -10.98 -21.18
CA ILE A 158 30.45 -11.84 -20.49
C ILE A 158 31.85 -11.33 -20.83
N CYS A 159 32.69 -11.16 -19.81
CA CYS A 159 34.10 -10.81 -19.91
C CYS A 159 34.96 -12.02 -20.30
N ASN A 160 35.84 -11.85 -21.28
CA ASN A 160 36.91 -12.78 -21.61
C ASN A 160 38.20 -12.42 -20.84
N GLY A 161 38.89 -13.44 -20.34
CA GLY A 161 40.30 -13.41 -19.96
C GLY A 161 40.91 -14.78 -20.30
N GLU A 162 41.86 -14.79 -21.23
CA GLU A 162 42.62 -15.95 -21.69
C GLU A 162 43.62 -16.45 -20.63
N ILE A 163 44.00 -17.74 -20.70
CA ILE A 163 45.39 -18.27 -20.66
C ILE A 163 45.37 -19.82 -20.80
N ASP A 164 45.87 -20.27 -21.95
CA ASP A 164 46.81 -21.36 -22.31
C ASP A 164 47.09 -22.67 -21.50
N ILE A 165 47.12 -23.76 -22.30
CA ILE A 165 48.14 -24.84 -22.46
C ILE A 165 48.17 -26.11 -21.56
N SER A 166 47.89 -27.25 -22.23
CA SER A 166 48.45 -28.62 -22.15
C SER A 166 48.31 -29.50 -20.89
N GLY A 167 48.07 -30.80 -21.13
CA GLY A 167 48.30 -31.86 -20.13
C GLY A 167 47.57 -33.18 -20.39
N SER A 168 48.17 -34.06 -21.18
CA SER A 168 47.85 -35.48 -21.36
C SER A 168 47.93 -36.32 -20.08
N PHE A 169 47.13 -37.41 -19.95
CA PHE A 169 47.55 -38.82 -19.68
C PHE A 169 46.37 -39.71 -19.22
N ASN A 170 45.89 -40.57 -20.14
CA ASN A 170 45.96 -42.05 -20.13
C ASN A 170 45.60 -42.92 -18.88
N VAL A 171 44.89 -44.03 -19.19
CA VAL A 171 45.03 -45.44 -18.71
C VAL A 171 43.77 -46.11 -18.10
N SER A 172 43.21 -46.99 -18.95
CA SER A 172 42.57 -48.32 -18.79
C SER A 172 42.19 -48.93 -17.43
N ALA A 173 41.09 -49.70 -17.39
CA ALA A 173 41.13 -51.18 -17.36
C ALA A 173 39.71 -51.82 -17.40
N THR A 174 39.54 -52.71 -18.38
CA THR A 174 38.75 -53.95 -18.45
C THR A 174 38.92 -54.84 -17.19
N ILE A 175 38.09 -55.81 -16.75
CA ILE A 175 37.33 -56.89 -17.42
C ILE A 175 36.59 -57.73 -16.32
N ASP A 176 35.61 -58.55 -16.74
CA ASP A 176 35.08 -59.81 -16.13
C ASP A 176 34.21 -59.84 -14.85
N THR A 177 33.29 -60.78 -14.63
CA THR A 177 32.48 -61.78 -15.39
C THR A 177 31.45 -62.39 -14.42
N ASN A 178 30.32 -62.91 -14.97
CA ASN A 178 29.49 -64.03 -14.45
C ASN A 178 28.68 -63.83 -13.14
N SER A 179 27.44 -64.30 -12.96
CA SER A 179 26.64 -65.33 -13.66
C SER A 179 25.21 -65.45 -13.09
N LEU A 180 24.25 -65.82 -13.97
CA LEU A 180 23.06 -66.71 -13.78
C LEU A 180 21.94 -66.24 -12.81
N GLU A 181 20.63 -66.35 -13.06
CA GLU A 181 19.87 -67.31 -13.85
C GLU A 181 18.38 -66.87 -14.04
N SER A 182 17.78 -67.20 -15.21
CA SER A 182 16.36 -67.58 -15.55
C SER A 182 15.15 -66.78 -14.99
N GLN A 183 14.00 -66.56 -15.66
CA GLN A 183 13.32 -66.87 -16.95
C GLN A 183 12.01 -66.01 -16.92
N LYS A 184 11.63 -65.22 -17.95
CA LYS A 184 10.64 -65.50 -19.02
C LYS A 184 9.33 -66.19 -18.54
N GLU A 185 8.10 -65.79 -18.89
CA GLU A 185 7.54 -65.27 -20.15
C GLU A 185 6.04 -64.85 -20.00
N LYS A 186 5.57 -63.85 -20.79
CA LYS A 186 4.33 -63.75 -21.67
C LYS A 186 2.94 -64.22 -21.14
N THR A 187 1.75 -63.76 -21.58
CA THR A 187 1.22 -63.00 -22.75
C THR A 187 -0.25 -62.59 -22.49
N VAL A 188 -0.75 -61.70 -23.37
CA VAL A 188 -2.09 -61.12 -23.56
C VAL A 188 -3.16 -62.13 -24.09
N GLU A 189 -4.45 -61.97 -23.75
CA GLU A 189 -5.63 -62.03 -24.67
C GLU A 189 -7.02 -61.80 -23.99
N ASP A 190 -7.80 -60.90 -24.61
CA ASP A 190 -9.25 -60.77 -24.88
C ASP A 190 -10.45 -61.18 -23.95
N SER A 191 -11.51 -60.36 -24.09
CA SER A 191 -12.87 -60.27 -23.48
C SER A 191 -13.90 -61.36 -23.91
N PRO A 192 -15.26 -61.27 -23.73
CA PRO A 192 -16.18 -60.55 -22.80
C PRO A 192 -17.30 -61.48 -22.19
N LEU A 193 -18.21 -60.99 -21.31
CA LEU A 193 -19.65 -61.39 -21.24
C LEU A 193 -20.51 -60.66 -20.17
N GLN A 194 -21.80 -60.57 -20.49
CA GLN A 194 -22.92 -59.78 -19.95
C GLN A 194 -23.58 -60.34 -18.67
N ARG A 195 -24.31 -59.48 -17.91
CA ARG A 195 -25.73 -59.72 -17.54
C ARG A 195 -26.45 -58.51 -16.94
N MET A 196 -27.79 -58.53 -17.07
CA MET A 196 -28.80 -57.48 -17.02
C MET A 196 -29.80 -57.65 -15.83
N VAL A 197 -30.34 -56.51 -15.32
CA VAL A 197 -31.79 -56.19 -14.99
C VAL A 197 -32.44 -56.85 -13.73
N PRO A 198 -33.55 -56.35 -13.07
CA PRO A 198 -34.49 -55.21 -13.30
C PRO A 198 -34.89 -54.26 -12.10
N LEU A 199 -35.71 -53.25 -12.47
CA LEU A 199 -36.56 -52.30 -11.68
C LEU A 199 -37.83 -52.89 -11.01
N ASN A 200 -38.38 -52.17 -10.02
CA ASN A 200 -39.82 -51.93 -9.69
C ASN A 200 -39.90 -50.60 -8.89
N LYS A 201 -40.69 -49.54 -9.16
CA LYS A 201 -42.12 -49.22 -9.40
C LYS A 201 -43.07 -49.18 -8.16
N ASP A 202 -43.65 -47.99 -8.00
CA ASP A 202 -44.95 -47.59 -7.43
C ASP A 202 -45.20 -47.53 -5.90
N SER A 203 -45.53 -46.34 -5.39
CA SER A 203 -46.89 -46.00 -4.92
C SER A 203 -47.02 -44.56 -4.38
N ARG A 204 -48.14 -43.91 -4.74
CA ARG A 204 -48.65 -42.61 -4.26
C ARG A 204 -49.51 -42.82 -3.01
N THR A 205 -49.49 -41.88 -2.07
CA THR A 205 -50.72 -41.47 -1.35
C THR A 205 -50.63 -40.06 -0.76
N VAL A 206 -51.78 -39.38 -0.75
CA VAL A 206 -52.09 -38.00 -0.39
C VAL A 206 -52.79 -37.95 0.98
N CYS A 207 -52.59 -36.87 1.77
CA CYS A 207 -53.56 -36.20 2.68
C CYS A 207 -52.76 -35.15 3.53
N SER A 208 -53.01 -33.84 3.44
CA SER A 208 -54.04 -33.02 4.15
C SER A 208 -54.00 -33.24 5.67
N THR A 209 -53.90 -32.26 6.57
CA THR A 209 -54.64 -30.98 6.71
C THR A 209 -53.98 -30.07 7.76
N ASP A 210 -54.32 -28.79 7.68
CA ASP A 210 -54.08 -27.68 8.63
C ASP A 210 -54.33 -27.98 10.12
N ALA A 211 -53.63 -27.25 11.00
CA ALA A 211 -54.24 -26.40 12.03
C ALA A 211 -53.18 -25.65 12.88
N SER A 212 -53.14 -24.32 12.68
CA SER A 212 -53.13 -23.26 13.70
C SER A 212 -52.66 -23.55 15.14
N VAL A 213 -51.79 -22.69 15.69
CA VAL A 213 -52.18 -21.58 16.60
C VAL A 213 -50.93 -20.81 17.08
N SER A 214 -51.10 -19.49 17.04
CA SER A 214 -50.29 -18.41 17.61
C SER A 214 -50.25 -18.44 19.15
N MET A 215 -49.11 -18.12 19.78
CA MET A 215 -49.00 -16.94 20.66
C MET A 215 -47.64 -16.78 21.36
N MET A 216 -47.16 -15.53 21.24
CA MET A 216 -46.51 -14.68 22.25
C MET A 216 -45.36 -15.20 23.11
N VAL A 217 -44.21 -14.58 22.87
CA VAL A 217 -43.01 -14.52 23.69
C VAL A 217 -43.26 -13.64 24.91
N GLN A 218 -42.98 -14.16 26.11
CA GLN A 218 -42.62 -13.36 27.27
C GLN A 218 -41.24 -13.80 27.80
N SER A 219 -40.47 -12.80 28.19
CA SER A 219 -39.12 -12.80 28.76
C SER A 219 -39.05 -13.50 30.11
N VAL A 220 -38.00 -14.31 30.34
CA VAL A 220 -37.59 -14.69 31.71
C VAL A 220 -36.06 -14.75 31.81
N ASP A 221 -35.61 -14.13 32.90
CA ASP A 221 -34.25 -13.99 33.42
C ASP A 221 -33.43 -15.27 33.59
N CYS A 222 -32.12 -15.06 33.49
CA CYS A 222 -31.06 -15.99 33.85
C CYS A 222 -31.04 -16.27 35.35
N THR A 223 -31.07 -17.55 35.77
CA THR A 223 -30.22 -18.09 36.85
C THR A 223 -30.40 -19.62 36.99
N ASN A 224 -29.31 -20.25 37.40
CA ASN A 224 -29.15 -21.63 37.87
C ASN A 224 -28.91 -22.76 36.85
N GLY A 225 -27.68 -23.27 36.91
CA GLY A 225 -27.22 -24.44 36.21
C GLY A 225 -27.85 -25.74 36.71
N LYS A 226 -28.18 -26.60 35.75
CA LYS A 226 -28.22 -28.06 35.90
C LYS A 226 -27.66 -28.68 34.61
N LYS A 227 -26.85 -29.72 34.79
CA LYS A 227 -26.20 -30.53 33.76
C LYS A 227 -27.23 -31.07 32.77
N ALA A 228 -27.07 -30.79 31.47
CA ALA A 228 -27.84 -31.45 30.42
C ALA A 228 -27.17 -32.78 30.03
N LYS A 229 -27.70 -33.88 30.55
CA LYS A 229 -27.72 -35.16 29.82
C LYS A 229 -29.04 -35.21 29.05
N ASP A 230 -28.96 -35.68 27.82
CA ASP A 230 -30.05 -36.07 26.92
C ASP A 230 -30.89 -34.94 26.30
N ILE A 231 -30.39 -34.39 25.18
CA ILE A 231 -31.21 -33.72 24.16
C ILE A 231 -31.40 -34.71 23.00
N PRO A 232 -32.62 -34.89 22.44
CA PRO A 232 -32.85 -35.85 21.37
C PRO A 232 -32.05 -35.48 20.10
N ASN A 233 -31.32 -36.45 19.56
CA ASN A 233 -30.49 -36.35 18.34
C ASN A 233 -31.23 -35.86 17.07
N GLY A 234 -32.54 -35.61 17.11
CA GLY A 234 -33.35 -35.17 15.98
C GLY A 234 -33.36 -33.65 15.72
N MET A 235 -33.21 -32.80 16.75
CA MET A 235 -33.31 -31.32 16.59
C MET A 235 -31.99 -30.66 16.15
N ALA A 236 -30.84 -31.22 16.54
CA ALA A 236 -29.53 -30.74 16.09
C ALA A 236 -29.28 -31.03 14.61
N ALA A 237 -29.76 -32.18 14.11
CA ALA A 237 -29.65 -32.57 12.71
C ALA A 237 -30.54 -31.71 11.80
N THR A 238 -31.76 -31.36 12.22
CA THR A 238 -32.65 -30.48 11.45
C THR A 238 -32.19 -29.02 11.44
N ALA A 239 -31.65 -28.50 12.56
CA ALA A 239 -31.03 -27.17 12.61
C ALA A 239 -29.75 -27.08 11.75
N ALA A 240 -28.91 -28.11 11.77
CA ALA A 240 -27.73 -28.19 10.90
C ALA A 240 -28.12 -28.28 9.42
N HIS A 241 -29.19 -29.01 9.08
CA HIS A 241 -29.66 -29.15 7.70
C HIS A 241 -30.31 -27.86 7.16
N LEU A 242 -31.11 -27.15 7.98
CA LEU A 242 -31.64 -25.82 7.63
C LEU A 242 -30.53 -24.78 7.49
N ASN A 243 -29.50 -24.81 8.35
CA ASN A 243 -28.34 -23.94 8.20
C ASN A 243 -27.58 -24.25 6.91
N ASN A 244 -27.34 -25.52 6.57
CA ASN A 244 -26.66 -25.88 5.31
C ASN A 244 -27.44 -25.42 4.06
N ALA A 245 -28.77 -25.50 4.06
CA ALA A 245 -29.58 -25.01 2.94
C ALA A 245 -29.56 -23.48 2.81
N LYS A 246 -29.57 -22.74 3.92
CA LYS A 246 -29.39 -21.27 3.94
C LYS A 246 -27.99 -20.86 3.47
N LEU A 247 -26.96 -21.62 3.87
CA LEU A 247 -25.56 -21.42 3.48
C LEU A 247 -25.29 -21.71 2.00
N GLU A 248 -25.89 -22.76 1.43
CA GLU A 248 -25.82 -23.03 -0.02
C GLU A 248 -26.51 -21.95 -0.83
N ASN A 249 -27.67 -21.45 -0.38
CA ASN A 249 -28.37 -20.37 -1.05
C ASN A 249 -27.58 -19.04 -1.04
N ALA A 250 -26.75 -18.80 -0.02
CA ALA A 250 -25.96 -17.57 0.09
C ALA A 250 -24.96 -17.35 -1.07
N TYR A 251 -24.58 -18.42 -1.77
CA TYR A 251 -23.68 -18.40 -2.93
C TYR A 251 -24.40 -18.71 -4.26
N LYS A 252 -25.72 -18.92 -4.23
CA LYS A 252 -26.56 -19.11 -5.44
C LYS A 252 -26.99 -17.80 -6.09
N GLU A 253 -26.79 -16.67 -5.42
CA GLU A 253 -27.07 -15.34 -5.95
C GLU A 253 -25.76 -14.55 -6.04
N SER A 254 -25.14 -14.58 -7.22
CA SER A 254 -23.84 -13.96 -7.46
C SER A 254 -23.89 -12.89 -8.54
N VAL A 255 -22.86 -12.04 -8.56
CA VAL A 255 -22.65 -11.03 -9.60
C VAL A 255 -21.37 -11.35 -10.38
N ALA A 256 -21.47 -11.42 -11.70
CA ALA A 256 -20.30 -11.53 -12.57
C ALA A 256 -19.76 -10.13 -12.89
N ILE A 257 -18.48 -9.89 -12.63
CA ILE A 257 -17.79 -8.65 -13.03
C ILE A 257 -16.86 -8.98 -14.18
N LEU A 258 -17.14 -8.46 -15.36
CA LEU A 258 -16.26 -8.61 -16.53
C LEU A 258 -15.28 -7.45 -16.57
N ASP A 259 -14.00 -7.73 -16.31
CA ASP A 259 -12.99 -6.69 -16.15
C ASP A 259 -12.23 -6.38 -17.47
N PHE A 260 -12.37 -5.16 -17.99
CA PHE A 260 -11.75 -4.70 -19.23
C PHE A 260 -10.36 -4.04 -19.00
N GLY A 261 -9.69 -4.39 -17.91
CA GLY A 261 -8.33 -3.94 -17.60
C GLY A 261 -8.26 -2.57 -16.92
N ALA A 262 -9.35 -2.09 -16.34
CA ALA A 262 -9.27 -0.95 -15.43
C ALA A 262 -8.80 -1.37 -14.05
N GLN A 263 -8.12 -0.47 -13.35
CA GLN A 263 -7.79 -0.61 -11.92
C GLN A 263 -9.05 -0.78 -11.03
N PHE A 264 -10.25 -0.55 -11.59
CA PHE A 264 -11.52 -0.48 -10.86
C PHE A 264 -12.27 -1.81 -10.70
N GLY A 265 -11.94 -2.89 -11.42
CA GLY A 265 -12.62 -4.19 -11.25
C GLY A 265 -12.61 -4.68 -9.78
N LYS A 266 -11.48 -4.49 -9.10
CA LYS A 266 -11.31 -4.76 -7.66
C LYS A 266 -12.16 -3.85 -6.76
N VAL A 267 -12.36 -2.60 -7.17
CA VAL A 267 -13.15 -1.61 -6.42
C VAL A 267 -14.64 -1.94 -6.54
N ILE A 268 -15.10 -2.31 -7.75
CA ILE A 268 -16.47 -2.79 -7.99
C ILE A 268 -16.75 -4.01 -7.11
N ASP A 269 -15.89 -5.04 -7.15
CA ASP A 269 -16.00 -6.27 -6.35
C ASP A 269 -16.17 -5.95 -4.86
N ARG A 270 -15.33 -5.07 -4.33
CA ARG A 270 -15.43 -4.60 -2.94
C ARG A 270 -16.78 -3.95 -2.64
N ARG A 271 -17.28 -3.05 -3.50
CA ARG A 271 -18.56 -2.35 -3.27
C ARG A 271 -19.77 -3.25 -3.27
N ILE A 272 -19.71 -4.35 -4.00
CA ILE A 272 -20.75 -5.37 -4.00
C ILE A 272 -20.71 -6.15 -2.68
N HIS A 273 -19.51 -6.52 -2.19
CA HIS A 273 -19.34 -7.23 -0.92
C HIS A 273 -19.75 -6.38 0.29
N GLU A 274 -19.46 -5.08 0.27
CA GLU A 274 -19.92 -4.10 1.27
C GLU A 274 -21.46 -4.04 1.41
N GLN A 275 -22.19 -4.63 0.47
CA GLN A 275 -23.65 -4.74 0.49
C GLN A 275 -24.14 -6.17 0.71
N ASN A 276 -23.28 -7.08 1.20
CA ASN A 276 -23.60 -8.49 1.47
C ASN A 276 -24.02 -9.28 0.22
N VAL A 277 -23.39 -9.00 -0.92
CA VAL A 277 -23.59 -9.74 -2.17
C VAL A 277 -22.28 -10.38 -2.62
N TYR A 278 -22.32 -11.65 -3.03
CA TYR A 278 -21.15 -12.34 -3.57
C TYR A 278 -20.92 -11.92 -5.02
N SER A 279 -19.68 -11.63 -5.37
CA SER A 279 -19.25 -11.37 -6.75
C SER A 279 -18.08 -12.24 -7.18
N GLU A 280 -17.89 -12.39 -8.49
CA GLU A 280 -16.76 -13.07 -9.09
C GLU A 280 -16.23 -12.20 -10.24
N ILE A 281 -14.93 -11.90 -10.22
CA ILE A 281 -14.26 -11.18 -11.32
C ILE A 281 -13.86 -12.21 -12.36
N LEU A 282 -14.38 -12.05 -13.57
CA LEU A 282 -14.14 -12.94 -14.70
C LEU A 282 -13.40 -12.19 -15.82
N PRO A 283 -12.62 -12.91 -16.64
CA PRO A 283 -12.02 -12.35 -17.85
C PRO A 283 -13.09 -11.72 -18.77
N PHE A 284 -12.77 -10.59 -19.40
CA PHE A 284 -13.71 -9.89 -20.29
C PHE A 284 -14.21 -10.74 -21.48
N ASN A 285 -13.45 -11.76 -21.88
CA ASN A 285 -13.76 -12.66 -23.00
C ASN A 285 -14.58 -13.89 -22.60
N THR A 286 -15.02 -13.97 -21.33
CA THR A 286 -15.92 -15.03 -20.84
C THR A 286 -17.18 -15.08 -21.68
N LYS A 287 -17.63 -16.29 -22.07
CA LYS A 287 -18.80 -16.44 -22.94
C LYS A 287 -20.10 -16.33 -22.14
N ALA A 288 -21.14 -15.84 -22.78
CA ALA A 288 -22.47 -15.78 -22.18
C ALA A 288 -22.99 -17.18 -21.79
N ALA A 289 -22.65 -18.20 -22.59
CA ALA A 289 -23.00 -19.59 -22.31
C ALA A 289 -22.45 -20.06 -20.95
N ASP A 290 -21.17 -19.79 -20.67
CA ASP A 290 -20.52 -20.19 -19.41
C ASP A 290 -21.18 -19.52 -18.19
N ILE A 291 -21.56 -18.26 -18.32
CA ILE A 291 -22.26 -17.49 -17.28
C ILE A 291 -23.64 -18.10 -17.02
N VAL A 292 -24.40 -18.40 -18.07
CA VAL A 292 -25.75 -18.97 -17.96
C VAL A 292 -25.69 -20.40 -17.42
N GLU A 293 -24.72 -21.21 -17.86
CA GLU A 293 -24.54 -22.60 -17.44
C GLU A 293 -24.28 -22.72 -15.93
N LYS A 294 -23.49 -21.81 -15.34
CA LYS A 294 -23.27 -21.78 -13.89
C LYS A 294 -24.56 -21.54 -13.09
N GLY A 295 -25.58 -20.90 -13.69
CA GLY A 295 -26.93 -20.74 -13.12
C GLY A 295 -27.05 -19.89 -11.85
N CYS A 296 -25.95 -19.38 -11.30
CA CYS A 296 -25.90 -18.62 -10.04
C CYS A 296 -25.87 -17.09 -10.23
N TYR A 297 -25.49 -16.60 -11.41
CA TYR A 297 -25.39 -15.15 -11.62
C TYR A 297 -26.76 -14.50 -11.79
N LYS A 298 -27.04 -13.49 -10.97
CA LYS A 298 -28.25 -12.66 -11.01
C LYS A 298 -28.02 -11.31 -11.67
N ALA A 299 -26.77 -10.87 -11.81
CA ALA A 299 -26.40 -9.64 -12.48
C ALA A 299 -25.02 -9.75 -13.12
N ILE A 300 -24.78 -8.91 -14.13
CA ILE A 300 -23.48 -8.76 -14.80
C ILE A 300 -23.07 -7.29 -14.74
N ILE A 301 -21.84 -7.00 -14.34
CA ILE A 301 -21.26 -5.66 -14.39
C ILE A 301 -20.08 -5.66 -15.36
N LEU A 302 -20.12 -4.77 -16.34
CA LEU A 302 -19.04 -4.53 -17.29
C LEU A 302 -18.20 -3.37 -16.78
N SER A 303 -16.93 -3.62 -16.41
CA SER A 303 -16.07 -2.59 -15.83
C SER A 303 -15.62 -1.54 -16.86
N GLY A 304 -14.97 -0.49 -16.36
CA GLY A 304 -14.24 0.46 -17.19
C GLY A 304 -12.97 -0.13 -17.82
N GLY A 305 -12.33 0.63 -18.70
CA GLY A 305 -11.04 0.27 -19.29
C GLY A 305 -10.29 1.52 -19.77
N PRO A 306 -8.95 1.50 -19.83
CA PRO A 306 -8.16 2.64 -20.31
C PRO A 306 -8.28 2.84 -21.83
N ASN A 307 -8.83 1.85 -22.54
CA ASN A 307 -8.87 1.81 -23.99
C ASN A 307 -10.12 2.50 -24.56
N SER A 308 -9.99 3.00 -25.79
CA SER A 308 -11.14 3.47 -26.58
C SER A 308 -11.84 2.28 -27.23
N VAL A 309 -13.18 2.24 -27.18
CA VAL A 309 -14.01 1.20 -27.84
C VAL A 309 -13.87 1.19 -29.37
N ASN A 310 -13.22 2.20 -29.95
CA ASN A 310 -12.98 2.34 -31.39
C ASN A 310 -11.53 1.99 -31.79
N SER A 311 -10.72 1.50 -30.85
CA SER A 311 -9.34 1.08 -31.16
C SER A 311 -9.32 -0.24 -31.96
N PHE A 312 -8.34 -0.40 -32.86
CA PHE A 312 -8.17 -1.62 -33.67
C PHE A 312 -7.85 -2.88 -32.83
N ASN A 313 -7.35 -2.70 -31.60
CA ASN A 313 -7.08 -3.77 -30.62
C ASN A 313 -8.14 -3.78 -29.50
N THR A 314 -9.41 -3.65 -29.84
CA THR A 314 -10.47 -3.78 -28.82
C THR A 314 -10.51 -5.21 -28.26
N PRO A 315 -10.60 -5.38 -26.93
CA PRO A 315 -10.80 -6.68 -26.30
C PRO A 315 -12.02 -7.40 -26.89
N GLU A 316 -11.86 -8.69 -27.22
CA GLU A 316 -12.91 -9.53 -27.80
C GLU A 316 -14.00 -9.81 -26.74
N PHE A 317 -15.18 -9.19 -26.92
CA PHE A 317 -16.35 -9.29 -26.06
C PHE A 317 -17.44 -10.15 -26.71
N ASP A 318 -18.13 -10.99 -25.94
CA ASP A 318 -19.28 -11.76 -26.43
C ASP A 318 -20.59 -10.95 -26.34
N PRO A 319 -21.17 -10.51 -27.47
CA PRO A 319 -22.39 -9.70 -27.46
C PRO A 319 -23.60 -10.42 -26.86
N ALA A 320 -23.58 -11.76 -26.81
CA ALA A 320 -24.66 -12.54 -26.20
C ALA A 320 -24.84 -12.25 -24.70
N ILE A 321 -23.83 -11.67 -24.04
CA ILE A 321 -23.91 -11.21 -22.65
C ILE A 321 -25.00 -10.14 -22.47
N LEU A 322 -25.24 -9.32 -23.48
CA LEU A 322 -26.28 -8.27 -23.42
C LEU A 322 -27.69 -8.80 -23.71
N THR A 323 -27.82 -10.06 -24.13
CA THR A 323 -29.08 -10.68 -24.54
C THR A 323 -29.40 -11.98 -23.79
N CYS A 324 -28.57 -12.40 -22.84
CA CYS A 324 -28.72 -13.64 -22.08
C CYS A 324 -29.84 -13.59 -21.01
N GLY A 325 -30.55 -12.48 -20.88
CA GLY A 325 -31.68 -12.32 -19.94
C GLY A 325 -31.29 -11.99 -18.51
N ILE A 326 -29.99 -11.85 -18.22
CA ILE A 326 -29.47 -11.39 -16.93
C ILE A 326 -29.30 -9.86 -16.98
N PRO A 327 -29.73 -9.10 -15.94
CA PRO A 327 -29.50 -7.66 -15.85
C PRO A 327 -28.04 -7.26 -16.01
N VAL A 328 -27.77 -6.19 -16.77
CA VAL A 328 -26.39 -5.72 -17.03
C VAL A 328 -26.22 -4.25 -16.69
N LEU A 329 -25.16 -3.92 -15.96
CA LEU A 329 -24.69 -2.55 -15.72
C LEU A 329 -23.33 -2.34 -16.40
N GLY A 330 -23.26 -1.41 -17.34
CA GLY A 330 -22.00 -0.98 -17.95
C GLY A 330 -21.44 0.29 -17.31
N ILE A 331 -20.19 0.25 -16.86
CA ILE A 331 -19.51 1.39 -16.25
C ILE A 331 -18.44 1.91 -17.21
N CYS A 332 -18.50 3.20 -17.55
CA CYS A 332 -17.58 3.89 -18.45
C CYS A 332 -17.39 3.16 -19.80
N TYR A 333 -16.32 2.37 -19.95
CA TYR A 333 -16.08 1.54 -21.13
C TYR A 333 -17.22 0.54 -21.35
N GLY A 334 -17.73 -0.10 -20.30
CA GLY A 334 -18.89 -0.98 -20.36
C GLY A 334 -20.15 -0.27 -20.87
N PHE A 335 -20.38 0.99 -20.47
CA PHE A 335 -21.47 1.82 -20.99
C PHE A 335 -21.32 2.07 -22.50
N GLN A 336 -20.10 2.38 -22.95
CA GLN A 336 -19.81 2.61 -24.37
C GLN A 336 -19.99 1.33 -25.20
N LEU A 337 -19.60 0.17 -24.66
CA LEU A 337 -19.83 -1.13 -25.28
C LEU A 337 -21.33 -1.42 -25.46
N ILE A 338 -22.13 -1.22 -24.40
CA ILE A 338 -23.58 -1.39 -24.48
C ILE A 338 -24.15 -0.51 -25.59
N ASN A 339 -23.82 0.79 -25.59
CA ASN A 339 -24.34 1.71 -26.60
C ASN A 339 -23.97 1.27 -28.03
N LYS A 340 -22.71 0.88 -28.25
CA LYS A 340 -22.20 0.44 -29.56
C LYS A 340 -22.85 -0.87 -30.02
N ALA A 341 -23.05 -1.83 -29.12
CA ALA A 341 -23.64 -3.12 -29.43
C ALA A 341 -25.10 -3.02 -29.93
N PHE A 342 -25.81 -1.96 -29.55
CA PHE A 342 -27.18 -1.68 -30.01
C PHE A 342 -27.23 -0.60 -31.10
N GLY A 343 -26.14 -0.39 -31.84
CA GLY A 343 -26.10 0.50 -33.01
C GLY A 343 -25.87 1.98 -32.71
N GLY A 344 -25.59 2.35 -31.46
CA GLY A 344 -25.15 3.68 -31.09
C GLY A 344 -23.71 3.97 -31.54
N CYS A 345 -23.32 5.24 -31.53
CA CYS A 345 -21.98 5.70 -31.88
C CYS A 345 -21.25 6.31 -30.67
N VAL A 346 -19.94 6.16 -30.64
CA VAL A 346 -19.06 6.73 -29.61
C VAL A 346 -18.02 7.61 -30.31
N SER A 347 -17.91 8.88 -29.90
CA SER A 347 -17.03 9.86 -30.54
C SER A 347 -15.83 10.18 -29.66
N LYS A 348 -14.64 10.17 -30.27
CA LYS A 348 -13.37 10.50 -29.60
C LYS A 348 -13.18 12.01 -29.56
N LYS A 349 -12.98 12.59 -28.36
CA LYS A 349 -12.76 14.04 -28.21
C LYS A 349 -11.28 14.40 -28.10
N SER A 350 -10.98 15.66 -28.40
CA SER A 350 -9.65 16.28 -28.30
C SER A 350 -9.26 16.67 -26.86
N ALA A 351 -10.25 16.82 -25.96
CA ALA A 351 -10.07 17.12 -24.55
C ALA A 351 -10.68 16.00 -23.70
N ARG A 352 -9.90 15.53 -22.72
CA ARG A 352 -10.29 14.51 -21.74
C ARG A 352 -10.85 15.23 -20.52
N GLU A 353 -12.07 14.90 -20.13
CA GLU A 353 -12.67 15.38 -18.89
C GLU A 353 -12.45 14.31 -17.83
N ASP A 354 -11.46 14.55 -16.97
CA ASP A 354 -11.18 13.74 -15.79
C ASP A 354 -11.42 14.61 -14.56
N GLY A 355 -12.39 14.24 -13.72
CA GLY A 355 -12.66 14.99 -12.50
C GLY A 355 -13.99 14.67 -11.85
N GLN A 356 -14.15 15.19 -10.64
CA GLN A 356 -15.42 15.15 -9.93
C GLN A 356 -16.32 16.26 -10.45
N LEU A 357 -17.45 15.89 -11.06
CA LEU A 357 -18.39 16.78 -11.72
C LEU A 357 -19.81 16.57 -11.20
N GLU A 358 -20.66 17.57 -11.40
CA GLU A 358 -22.10 17.46 -11.13
C GLU A 358 -22.84 17.03 -12.41
N ILE A 359 -23.79 16.10 -12.24
CA ILE A 359 -24.63 15.57 -13.31
C ILE A 359 -26.10 15.62 -12.89
N ASP A 360 -26.99 15.77 -13.86
CA ASP A 360 -28.42 15.63 -13.68
C ASP A 360 -28.86 14.21 -14.01
N VAL A 361 -29.68 13.59 -13.16
CA VAL A 361 -30.18 12.21 -13.32
C VAL A 361 -31.71 12.17 -13.28
N ASP A 362 -32.30 11.24 -14.04
CA ASP A 362 -33.74 10.96 -14.02
C ASP A 362 -34.06 10.04 -12.83
N THR A 363 -34.61 10.61 -11.76
CA THR A 363 -34.95 9.91 -10.53
C THR A 363 -36.11 8.90 -10.68
N ASN A 364 -36.81 8.91 -11.83
CA ASN A 364 -37.81 7.88 -12.15
C ASN A 364 -37.17 6.59 -12.68
N CYS A 365 -35.92 6.67 -13.17
CA CYS A 365 -35.17 5.48 -13.56
C CYS A 365 -34.93 4.61 -12.31
N PRO A 366 -35.20 3.30 -12.36
CA PRO A 366 -34.97 2.40 -11.23
C PRO A 366 -33.54 2.48 -10.67
N LEU A 367 -32.55 2.76 -11.52
CA LEU A 367 -31.15 2.90 -11.11
C LEU A 367 -30.89 4.10 -10.18
N PHE A 368 -31.64 5.19 -10.33
CA PHE A 368 -31.47 6.45 -9.58
C PHE A 368 -32.60 6.72 -8.58
N LYS A 369 -33.42 5.71 -8.30
CA LYS A 369 -34.52 5.79 -7.36
C LYS A 369 -34.02 6.21 -5.96
N GLY A 370 -34.71 7.17 -5.35
CA GLY A 370 -34.40 7.68 -4.01
C GLY A 370 -33.23 8.68 -3.96
N LEU A 371 -32.63 9.04 -5.09
CA LEU A 371 -31.55 10.02 -5.15
C LEU A 371 -32.08 11.42 -5.51
N ALA A 372 -31.28 12.45 -5.22
CA ALA A 372 -31.55 13.80 -5.71
C ALA A 372 -31.31 13.89 -7.24
N SER A 373 -31.97 14.84 -7.91
CA SER A 373 -31.83 15.02 -9.36
C SER A 373 -30.42 15.46 -9.77
N CYS A 374 -29.67 16.12 -8.89
CA CYS A 374 -28.27 16.48 -9.13
C CYS A 374 -27.35 15.57 -8.30
N GLN A 375 -26.34 14.99 -8.94
CA GLN A 375 -25.42 14.03 -8.35
C GLN A 375 -23.97 14.42 -8.62
N LYS A 376 -23.12 14.28 -7.61
CA LYS A 376 -21.68 14.52 -7.74
C LYS A 376 -20.96 13.19 -8.01
N VAL A 377 -20.32 13.08 -9.18
CA VAL A 377 -19.76 11.83 -9.71
C VAL A 377 -18.35 12.01 -10.24
N LEU A 378 -17.56 10.93 -10.25
CA LEU A 378 -16.27 10.90 -10.95
C LEU A 378 -16.46 10.51 -12.42
N LEU A 379 -16.29 11.48 -13.30
CA LEU A 379 -16.22 11.26 -14.75
C LEU A 379 -14.76 11.15 -15.18
N THR A 380 -14.43 10.06 -15.87
CA THR A 380 -13.10 9.85 -16.47
C THR A 380 -13.27 9.26 -17.85
N HIS A 381 -13.34 10.09 -18.89
CA HIS A 381 -13.50 9.60 -20.25
C HIS A 381 -12.74 10.43 -21.31
N GLY A 382 -12.12 9.72 -22.26
CA GLY A 382 -11.61 10.32 -23.51
C GLY A 382 -12.62 10.27 -24.67
N ASP A 383 -13.58 9.34 -24.58
CA ASP A 383 -14.62 9.08 -25.57
C ASP A 383 -15.99 9.42 -24.98
N SER A 384 -16.90 9.96 -25.79
CA SER A 384 -18.21 10.45 -25.32
C SER A 384 -19.36 9.96 -26.19
N VAL A 385 -20.51 9.76 -25.54
CA VAL A 385 -21.81 9.51 -26.18
C VAL A 385 -22.63 10.80 -26.08
N THR A 386 -23.29 11.15 -27.18
CA THR A 386 -24.21 12.30 -27.26
C THR A 386 -25.62 11.78 -27.51
N GLU A 387 -26.64 12.60 -27.27
CA GLU A 387 -28.04 12.19 -27.45
C GLU A 387 -28.34 11.69 -28.87
N ARG A 388 -27.68 12.25 -29.89
CA ARG A 388 -27.81 11.81 -31.29
C ARG A 388 -27.15 10.46 -31.58
N THR A 389 -26.26 10.02 -30.71
CA THR A 389 -25.47 8.79 -30.88
C THR A 389 -25.86 7.70 -29.89
N VAL A 390 -26.88 7.93 -29.06
CA VAL A 390 -27.48 6.91 -28.21
C VAL A 390 -28.27 5.94 -29.08
N ALA A 391 -28.15 4.64 -28.80
CA ALA A 391 -28.94 3.60 -29.45
C ALA A 391 -30.46 3.85 -29.27
N SER A 392 -31.26 3.66 -30.31
CA SER A 392 -32.69 3.98 -30.33
C SER A 392 -33.51 3.27 -29.25
N ASP A 393 -33.06 2.10 -28.81
CA ASP A 393 -33.71 1.26 -27.80
C ASP A 393 -33.44 1.74 -26.36
N PHE A 394 -32.69 2.83 -26.16
CA PHE A 394 -32.27 3.33 -24.85
C PHE A 394 -32.81 4.73 -24.56
N LYS A 395 -33.25 4.93 -23.32
CA LYS A 395 -33.60 6.24 -22.78
C LYS A 395 -32.37 6.87 -22.14
N VAL A 396 -32.13 8.16 -22.39
CA VAL A 396 -31.15 8.96 -21.64
C VAL A 396 -31.70 9.26 -20.26
N VAL A 397 -31.01 8.78 -19.22
CA VAL A 397 -31.41 8.90 -17.81
C VAL A 397 -30.39 9.65 -16.96
N GLY A 398 -29.33 10.19 -17.57
CA GLY A 398 -28.41 11.10 -16.89
C GLY A 398 -27.64 11.97 -17.89
N ARG A 399 -27.35 13.21 -17.51
CA ARG A 399 -26.70 14.24 -18.34
C ARG A 399 -25.66 15.04 -17.55
N SER A 400 -24.57 15.43 -18.21
CA SER A 400 -23.64 16.45 -17.72
C SER A 400 -23.54 17.53 -18.79
N GLY A 401 -24.29 18.63 -18.64
CA GLY A 401 -24.48 19.59 -19.74
C GLY A 401 -25.00 18.92 -21.01
N ASN A 402 -24.20 18.94 -22.09
CA ASN A 402 -24.57 18.33 -23.39
C ASN A 402 -24.19 16.84 -23.51
N PHE A 403 -23.58 16.26 -22.48
CA PHE A 403 -23.10 14.89 -22.51
C PHE A 403 -24.11 13.93 -21.90
N VAL A 404 -24.20 12.72 -22.48
CA VAL A 404 -24.99 11.63 -21.91
C VAL A 404 -24.16 10.96 -20.83
N ALA A 405 -24.59 11.10 -19.58
CA ALA A 405 -23.93 10.51 -18.42
C ALA A 405 -24.52 9.14 -18.05
N ALA A 406 -25.76 8.83 -18.44
CA ALA A 406 -26.36 7.52 -18.21
C ALA A 406 -27.47 7.18 -19.23
N ILE A 407 -27.61 5.89 -19.56
CA ILE A 407 -28.66 5.31 -20.41
C ILE A 407 -29.32 4.10 -19.74
N ALA A 408 -30.57 3.84 -20.09
CA ALA A 408 -31.31 2.68 -19.60
C ALA A 408 -32.24 2.09 -20.66
N ASN A 409 -32.35 0.76 -20.66
CA ASN A 409 -33.41 -0.01 -21.28
C ASN A 409 -34.05 -0.88 -20.19
N GLU A 410 -35.13 -0.37 -19.60
CA GLU A 410 -35.80 -1.01 -18.46
C GLU A 410 -36.40 -2.37 -18.82
N ARG A 411 -36.88 -2.54 -20.06
CA ARG A 411 -37.46 -3.81 -20.53
C ARG A 411 -36.43 -4.94 -20.56
N ARG A 412 -35.22 -4.67 -21.02
CA ARG A 412 -34.10 -5.64 -21.05
C ARG A 412 -33.26 -5.60 -19.76
N LYS A 413 -33.58 -4.70 -18.82
CA LYS A 413 -32.78 -4.42 -17.62
C LYS A 413 -31.30 -4.14 -17.93
N LEU A 414 -31.05 -3.37 -18.99
CA LEU A 414 -29.71 -2.93 -19.38
C LEU A 414 -29.51 -1.48 -18.98
N TYR A 415 -28.46 -1.21 -18.24
CA TYR A 415 -28.13 0.12 -17.73
C TYR A 415 -26.68 0.44 -18.05
N GLY A 416 -26.38 1.71 -18.28
CA GLY A 416 -25.01 2.15 -18.46
C GLY A 416 -24.78 3.55 -17.91
N VAL A 417 -23.64 3.74 -17.24
CA VAL A 417 -23.20 5.01 -16.65
C VAL A 417 -21.82 5.37 -17.17
N GLN A 418 -21.60 6.64 -17.52
CA GLN A 418 -20.33 7.14 -18.05
C GLN A 418 -19.34 7.53 -16.92
N PHE A 419 -19.79 7.52 -15.68
CA PHE A 419 -19.02 7.77 -14.46
C PHE A 419 -18.81 6.49 -13.66
N HIS A 420 -17.93 6.54 -12.66
CA HIS A 420 -17.59 5.39 -11.80
C HIS A 420 -18.39 5.43 -10.47
N PRO A 421 -19.50 4.68 -10.31
CA PRO A 421 -20.26 4.65 -9.05
C PRO A 421 -19.52 3.92 -7.91
N GLU A 422 -18.47 3.16 -8.21
CA GLU A 422 -17.73 2.36 -7.24
C GLU A 422 -16.73 3.18 -6.39
N VAL A 423 -16.35 4.37 -6.86
CA VAL A 423 -15.32 5.22 -6.23
C VAL A 423 -15.94 6.24 -5.27
N ASP A 424 -15.18 6.66 -4.26
CA ASP A 424 -15.63 7.62 -3.24
C ASP A 424 -15.94 9.01 -3.75
N LEU A 425 -15.31 9.38 -4.85
CA LEU A 425 -15.57 10.66 -5.50
C LEU A 425 -16.98 10.69 -6.14
N SER A 426 -17.67 9.56 -6.25
CA SER A 426 -19.10 9.50 -6.56
C SER A 426 -19.90 9.35 -5.27
N ILE A 427 -20.42 10.47 -4.75
CA ILE A 427 -20.95 10.58 -3.37
C ILE A 427 -22.05 9.55 -3.09
N CYS A 428 -23.03 9.43 -4.00
CA CYS A 428 -24.13 8.46 -3.88
C CYS A 428 -23.92 7.20 -4.72
N GLY A 429 -22.66 6.86 -5.02
CA GLY A 429 -22.32 5.72 -5.85
C GLY A 429 -22.72 4.37 -5.24
N LYS A 430 -22.68 4.25 -3.91
CA LYS A 430 -23.11 3.05 -3.17
C LYS A 430 -24.60 2.78 -3.37
N GLU A 431 -25.42 3.81 -3.30
CA GLU A 431 -26.87 3.74 -3.49
C GLU A 431 -27.24 3.40 -4.95
N ILE A 432 -26.49 3.90 -5.93
CA ILE A 432 -26.66 3.52 -7.34
C ILE A 432 -26.41 2.02 -7.53
N LEU A 433 -25.32 1.50 -6.95
CA LEU A 433 -25.04 0.06 -6.97
C LEU A 433 -26.10 -0.74 -6.20
N HIS A 434 -26.59 -0.22 -5.07
CA HIS A 434 -27.67 -0.82 -4.30
C HIS A 434 -28.93 -1.02 -5.16
N ASN A 435 -29.39 0.03 -5.83
CA ASN A 435 -30.56 -0.03 -6.70
C ASN A 435 -30.39 -1.08 -7.83
N PHE A 436 -29.17 -1.19 -8.38
CA PHE A 436 -28.90 -2.21 -9.39
C PHE A 436 -28.94 -3.64 -8.84
N LEU A 437 -28.30 -3.88 -7.69
CA LEU A 437 -28.18 -5.21 -7.10
C LEU A 437 -29.50 -5.73 -6.52
N PHE A 438 -30.22 -4.88 -5.79
CA PHE A 438 -31.41 -5.28 -5.04
C PHE A 438 -32.68 -5.05 -5.85
N ASP A 439 -32.96 -3.81 -6.25
CA ASP A 439 -34.23 -3.45 -6.91
C ASP A 439 -34.31 -4.00 -8.34
N ILE A 440 -33.21 -3.96 -9.11
CA ILE A 440 -33.20 -4.38 -10.52
C ILE A 440 -32.91 -5.88 -10.65
N ALA A 441 -31.83 -6.37 -10.03
CA ALA A 441 -31.39 -7.75 -10.12
C ALA A 441 -32.08 -8.71 -9.13
N GLY A 442 -32.74 -8.18 -8.09
CA GLY A 442 -33.53 -8.98 -7.15
C GLY A 442 -32.69 -9.84 -6.21
N ILE A 443 -31.45 -9.45 -5.94
CA ILE A 443 -30.57 -10.18 -5.02
C ILE A 443 -31.03 -9.95 -3.58
N THR A 444 -30.97 -10.99 -2.74
CA THR A 444 -31.50 -10.93 -1.37
C THR A 444 -30.50 -10.43 -0.31
N GLY A 445 -29.20 -10.44 -0.61
CA GLY A 445 -28.15 -9.97 0.31
C GLY A 445 -27.72 -10.99 1.37
N SER A 446 -27.73 -12.28 1.04
CA SER A 446 -27.40 -13.38 1.97
C SER A 446 -25.91 -13.61 2.24
N PHE A 447 -25.01 -12.86 1.59
CA PHE A 447 -23.55 -13.03 1.72
C PHE A 447 -23.00 -12.23 2.93
N THR A 448 -23.55 -12.50 4.12
CA THR A 448 -23.13 -11.88 5.39
C THR A 448 -21.88 -12.54 5.98
N ILE A 449 -21.18 -11.84 6.88
CA ILE A 449 -19.98 -12.35 7.57
C ILE A 449 -20.26 -13.64 8.33
N ASP A 450 -21.38 -13.74 9.05
CA ASP A 450 -21.75 -14.96 9.80
C ASP A 450 -21.91 -16.17 8.87
N ASN A 451 -22.61 -16.00 7.75
CA ASN A 451 -22.79 -17.08 6.76
C ASN A 451 -21.44 -17.49 6.15
N ARG A 452 -20.54 -16.54 5.92
CA ARG A 452 -19.21 -16.81 5.36
C ARG A 452 -18.29 -17.49 6.37
N GLU A 453 -18.31 -17.09 7.64
CA GLU A 453 -17.58 -17.76 8.72
C GLU A 453 -18.00 -19.23 8.78
N GLN A 454 -19.31 -19.50 8.85
CA GLN A 454 -19.85 -20.85 8.91
C GLN A 454 -19.47 -21.67 7.67
N LYS A 455 -19.56 -21.10 6.47
CA LYS A 455 -19.16 -21.80 5.23
C LYS A 455 -17.68 -22.11 5.23
N CYS A 456 -16.85 -21.14 5.59
CA CYS A 456 -15.42 -21.32 5.65
C CYS A 456 -15.06 -22.43 6.64
N ILE A 457 -15.70 -22.48 7.81
CA ILE A 457 -15.54 -23.57 8.79
C ILE A 457 -15.92 -24.93 8.17
N GLN A 458 -17.01 -25.00 7.41
CA GLN A 458 -17.45 -26.23 6.74
C GLN A 458 -16.46 -26.67 5.64
N GLU A 459 -15.97 -25.73 4.83
CA GLU A 459 -14.96 -25.98 3.79
C GLU A 459 -13.63 -26.44 4.40
N ILE A 460 -13.17 -25.81 5.49
CA ILE A 460 -11.98 -26.24 6.22
C ILE A 460 -12.16 -27.68 6.70
N ARG A 461 -13.30 -28.02 7.30
CA ARG A 461 -13.59 -29.38 7.80
C ARG A 461 -13.66 -30.41 6.68
N SER A 462 -14.26 -30.07 5.54
CA SER A 462 -14.40 -31.00 4.41
C SER A 462 -13.05 -31.27 3.71
N VAL A 463 -12.21 -30.25 3.54
CA VAL A 463 -10.90 -30.38 2.89
C VAL A 463 -9.89 -31.08 3.79
N VAL A 464 -9.79 -30.66 5.05
CA VAL A 464 -8.77 -31.17 5.99
C VAL A 464 -9.15 -32.55 6.54
N MET A 465 -10.45 -32.85 6.63
CA MET A 465 -10.98 -34.09 7.22
C MET A 465 -10.39 -34.35 8.61
N ASN A 466 -9.58 -35.41 8.76
CA ASN A 466 -8.94 -35.81 10.02
C ASN A 466 -7.46 -35.41 10.12
N LYS A 467 -6.93 -34.68 9.13
CA LYS A 467 -5.51 -34.33 9.04
C LYS A 467 -5.18 -33.10 9.90
N LYS A 468 -3.89 -32.83 10.07
CA LYS A 468 -3.39 -31.63 10.77
C LYS A 468 -3.15 -30.49 9.79
N VAL A 469 -3.27 -29.27 10.31
CA VAL A 469 -3.00 -28.03 9.57
C VAL A 469 -1.89 -27.28 10.27
N LEU A 470 -0.88 -26.90 9.50
CA LEU A 470 0.16 -25.97 9.90
C LEU A 470 -0.22 -24.55 9.49
N VAL A 471 -0.09 -23.60 10.39
CA VAL A 471 -0.26 -22.17 10.11
C VAL A 471 0.93 -21.36 10.62
N MET A 472 1.45 -20.48 9.77
CA MET A 472 2.49 -19.53 10.14
C MET A 472 1.86 -18.22 10.60
N VAL A 473 1.94 -17.96 11.91
CA VAL A 473 1.45 -16.74 12.54
C VAL A 473 2.54 -15.68 12.42
N SER A 474 2.36 -14.69 11.55
CA SER A 474 3.33 -13.59 11.37
C SER A 474 3.21 -12.51 12.44
N GLY A 475 2.10 -12.44 13.16
CA GLY A 475 1.75 -11.34 14.07
C GLY A 475 0.90 -10.25 13.41
N GLY A 476 0.77 -10.28 12.08
CA GLY A 476 -0.23 -9.49 11.36
C GLY A 476 -1.65 -10.04 11.55
N ILE A 477 -2.65 -9.17 11.41
CA ILE A 477 -4.06 -9.49 11.62
C ILE A 477 -4.50 -10.71 10.81
N ASP A 478 -4.10 -10.81 9.53
CA ASP A 478 -4.59 -11.87 8.63
C ASP A 478 -4.15 -13.26 9.09
N SER A 479 -2.89 -13.41 9.49
CA SER A 479 -2.38 -14.69 9.97
C SER A 479 -2.91 -15.05 11.37
N THR A 480 -3.15 -14.05 12.22
CA THR A 480 -3.78 -14.24 13.54
C THR A 480 -5.25 -14.66 13.41
N VAL A 481 -6.02 -14.00 12.54
CA VAL A 481 -7.42 -14.36 12.25
C VAL A 481 -7.50 -15.72 11.58
N CYS A 482 -6.63 -16.02 10.62
CA CYS A 482 -6.54 -17.35 10.00
C CYS A 482 -6.27 -18.43 11.07
N ALA A 483 -5.36 -18.21 12.01
CA ALA A 483 -5.08 -19.16 13.08
C ALA A 483 -6.27 -19.35 14.02
N ALA A 484 -6.96 -18.26 14.39
CA ALA A 484 -8.18 -18.33 15.21
C ALA A 484 -9.32 -19.07 14.50
N LEU A 485 -9.48 -18.85 13.19
CA LEU A 485 -10.49 -19.51 12.37
C LEU A 485 -10.24 -21.02 12.24
N LEU A 486 -8.99 -21.41 11.99
CA LEU A 486 -8.59 -22.83 11.97
C LEU A 486 -8.83 -23.49 13.32
N HIS A 487 -8.51 -22.78 14.42
CA HIS A 487 -8.76 -23.26 15.77
C HIS A 487 -10.27 -23.48 16.01
N ARG A 488 -11.12 -22.52 15.64
CA ARG A 488 -12.58 -22.65 15.71
C ARG A 488 -13.10 -23.82 14.88
N ALA A 489 -12.54 -24.03 13.69
CA ALA A 489 -12.98 -25.09 12.79
C ALA A 489 -12.54 -26.49 13.24
N LEU A 490 -11.29 -26.64 13.69
CA LEU A 490 -10.63 -27.95 13.85
C LEU A 490 -10.28 -28.33 15.30
N GLY A 491 -10.24 -27.37 16.22
CA GLY A 491 -9.73 -27.53 17.59
C GLY A 491 -8.20 -27.46 17.69
N SER A 492 -7.67 -27.33 18.91
CA SER A 492 -6.23 -27.09 19.16
C SER A 492 -5.32 -28.24 18.77
N ASP A 493 -5.77 -29.49 18.88
CA ASP A 493 -4.92 -30.67 18.65
C ASP A 493 -4.53 -30.86 17.17
N ARG A 494 -5.32 -30.26 16.27
CA ARG A 494 -5.14 -30.38 14.82
C ARG A 494 -4.52 -29.14 14.19
N VAL A 495 -4.39 -28.04 14.94
CA VAL A 495 -3.79 -26.79 14.45
C VAL A 495 -2.39 -26.63 15.03
N ILE A 496 -1.40 -26.69 14.17
CA ILE A 496 0.01 -26.46 14.50
C ILE A 496 0.30 -24.99 14.16
N ALA A 497 0.21 -24.11 15.17
CA ALA A 497 0.51 -22.70 15.00
C ALA A 497 1.99 -22.40 15.34
N ILE A 498 2.71 -21.82 14.39
CA ILE A 498 4.13 -21.46 14.54
C ILE A 498 4.28 -19.95 14.33
N HIS A 499 4.95 -19.28 15.26
CA HIS A 499 5.36 -17.89 15.14
C HIS A 499 6.88 -17.81 15.03
N ILE A 500 7.38 -17.31 13.90
CA ILE A 500 8.80 -17.04 13.70
C ILE A 500 9.04 -15.57 13.99
N ASP A 501 9.69 -15.27 15.10
CA ASP A 501 10.10 -13.92 15.43
C ASP A 501 11.42 -13.60 14.71
N ASN A 502 11.32 -12.78 13.65
CA ASN A 502 12.46 -12.32 12.87
C ASN A 502 13.29 -11.25 13.58
N GLY A 503 12.82 -10.74 14.73
CA GLY A 503 13.43 -9.69 15.53
C GLY A 503 13.28 -8.27 14.97
N PHE A 504 12.43 -8.08 13.95
CA PHE A 504 12.04 -6.76 13.41
C PHE A 504 10.57 -6.42 13.70
N MET A 505 9.94 -7.10 14.64
CA MET A 505 8.56 -6.82 15.11
C MET A 505 8.51 -5.55 15.98
N ARG A 506 7.31 -4.96 16.16
CA ARG A 506 7.12 -3.82 17.08
C ARG A 506 7.31 -4.25 18.53
N SER A 507 7.47 -3.27 19.42
CA SER A 507 7.66 -3.51 20.85
C SER A 507 6.52 -4.37 21.43
N ASN A 508 6.89 -5.51 22.04
CA ASN A 508 6.00 -6.49 22.68
C ASN A 508 4.86 -7.01 21.77
N GLU A 509 5.00 -6.90 20.45
CA GLU A 509 3.94 -7.28 19.52
C GLU A 509 3.75 -8.79 19.45
N SER A 510 4.85 -9.54 19.32
CA SER A 510 4.86 -10.99 19.30
C SER A 510 4.24 -11.56 20.57
N ASP A 511 4.60 -11.02 21.75
CA ASP A 511 4.07 -11.47 23.04
C ASP A 511 2.55 -11.28 23.11
N ARG A 512 2.05 -10.09 22.74
CA ARG A 512 0.61 -9.79 22.73
C ARG A 512 -0.18 -10.69 21.79
N VAL A 513 0.37 -11.03 20.62
CA VAL A 513 -0.27 -11.94 19.66
C VAL A 513 -0.34 -13.35 20.24
N LEU A 514 0.76 -13.83 20.82
CA LEU A 514 0.82 -15.14 21.45
C LEU A 514 -0.13 -15.26 22.63
N GLU A 515 -0.13 -14.28 23.54
CA GLU A 515 -1.06 -14.22 24.67
C GLU A 515 -2.51 -14.29 24.23
N SER A 516 -2.86 -13.61 23.14
CA SER A 516 -4.24 -13.54 22.68
C SER A 516 -4.70 -14.82 22.01
N LEU A 517 -3.83 -15.50 21.26
CA LEU A 517 -4.12 -16.82 20.73
C LEU A 517 -4.13 -17.89 21.84
N ASN A 518 -3.27 -17.76 22.85
CA ASN A 518 -3.26 -18.65 24.01
C ASN A 518 -4.54 -18.50 24.85
N LYS A 519 -5.10 -17.28 24.98
CA LYS A 519 -6.42 -17.05 25.62
C LYS A 519 -7.57 -17.74 24.88
N LEU A 520 -7.42 -17.97 23.58
CA LEU A 520 -8.32 -18.81 22.78
C LEU A 520 -8.00 -20.30 22.88
N ASN A 521 -7.12 -20.72 23.80
CA ASN A 521 -6.62 -22.10 23.94
C ASN A 521 -5.88 -22.63 22.70
N LEU A 522 -5.39 -21.76 21.81
CA LEU A 522 -4.53 -22.15 20.70
C LEU A 522 -3.05 -22.03 21.11
N LYS A 523 -2.37 -23.17 21.26
CA LYS A 523 -0.96 -23.20 21.60
C LYS A 523 -0.09 -22.77 20.41
N VAL A 524 0.51 -21.59 20.50
CA VAL A 524 1.44 -21.08 19.48
C VAL A 524 2.89 -21.36 19.88
N ARG A 525 3.67 -21.98 18.98
CA ARG A 525 5.10 -22.23 19.19
C ARG A 525 5.93 -21.06 18.66
N ARG A 526 6.63 -20.35 19.55
CA ARG A 526 7.55 -19.28 19.16
C ARG A 526 8.93 -19.82 18.81
N TYR A 527 9.49 -19.35 17.72
CA TYR A 527 10.88 -19.55 17.33
C TYR A 527 11.56 -18.20 17.16
N ASN A 528 12.52 -17.89 18.03
CA ASN A 528 13.33 -16.69 17.93
C ASN A 528 14.43 -16.91 16.88
N ALA A 529 14.35 -16.18 15.78
CA ALA A 529 15.22 -16.35 14.63
C ALA A 529 16.07 -15.11 14.33
N PHE A 530 16.09 -14.12 15.23
CA PHE A 530 16.77 -12.84 15.02
C PHE A 530 18.18 -12.96 14.42
N TYR A 531 19.07 -13.76 15.04
CA TYR A 531 20.43 -13.94 14.52
C TYR A 531 20.49 -14.62 13.15
N ALA A 532 19.54 -15.50 12.83
CA ALA A 532 19.45 -16.09 11.50
C ALA A 532 19.10 -15.03 10.46
N PHE A 533 18.15 -14.14 10.76
CA PHE A 533 17.80 -13.02 9.88
C PHE A 533 18.92 -12.00 9.73
N MET A 534 19.55 -11.59 10.83
CA MET A 534 20.65 -10.61 10.82
C MET A 534 21.85 -11.09 9.97
N ASN A 535 22.16 -12.38 10.04
CA ASN A 535 23.23 -13.01 9.27
C ASN A 535 22.76 -13.57 7.92
N GLY A 536 21.48 -13.42 7.58
CA GLY A 536 20.89 -13.92 6.35
C GLY A 536 21.61 -13.36 5.13
N ARG A 537 21.85 -14.23 4.14
CA ARG A 537 22.49 -13.91 2.85
C ARG A 537 21.79 -14.67 1.74
N ILE A 538 21.81 -14.10 0.53
CA ILE A 538 21.28 -14.74 -0.68
C ILE A 538 22.35 -14.83 -1.76
N PRO A 539 22.32 -15.83 -2.64
CA PRO A 539 23.20 -15.87 -3.81
C PRO A 539 22.87 -14.73 -4.77
N VAL A 540 23.89 -14.04 -5.26
CA VAL A 540 23.85 -12.98 -6.28
C VAL A 540 24.93 -13.30 -7.31
N GLY A 541 24.53 -13.93 -8.41
CA GLY A 541 25.50 -14.50 -9.36
C GLY A 541 26.24 -15.68 -8.75
N SER A 542 27.57 -15.67 -8.81
CA SER A 542 28.44 -16.70 -8.22
C SER A 542 28.79 -16.45 -6.74
N GLU A 543 28.42 -15.30 -6.18
CA GLU A 543 28.80 -14.89 -4.83
C GLU A 543 27.58 -14.78 -3.88
N LEU A 544 27.85 -14.74 -2.57
CA LEU A 544 26.81 -14.46 -1.57
C LEU A 544 26.73 -12.95 -1.34
N SER A 545 25.50 -12.45 -1.17
CA SER A 545 25.25 -11.07 -0.75
C SER A 545 25.91 -10.77 0.60
N ALA A 546 26.08 -9.48 0.89
CA ALA A 546 26.32 -9.04 2.26
C ALA A 546 25.21 -9.56 3.20
N PRO A 547 25.51 -9.78 4.50
CA PRO A 547 24.49 -10.14 5.46
C PRO A 547 23.45 -9.02 5.60
N LEU A 548 22.23 -9.35 6.04
CA LEU A 548 21.15 -8.38 6.23
C LEU A 548 21.59 -7.17 7.07
N MET A 549 22.36 -7.42 8.14
CA MET A 549 22.88 -6.38 9.02
C MET A 549 23.87 -5.39 8.36
N ARG A 550 24.34 -5.69 7.13
CA ARG A 550 25.19 -4.80 6.32
C ARG A 550 24.50 -4.35 5.03
N THR A 551 23.25 -4.74 4.83
CA THR A 551 22.52 -4.46 3.59
C THR A 551 21.84 -3.10 3.67
N ILE A 552 22.13 -2.24 2.70
CA ILE A 552 21.52 -0.91 2.58
C ILE A 552 20.32 -0.93 1.62
N GLN A 553 20.45 -1.61 0.48
CA GLN A 553 19.43 -1.58 -0.58
C GLN A 553 18.11 -2.24 -0.13
N PRO A 554 16.97 -1.53 -0.21
CA PRO A 554 15.65 -2.02 0.25
C PRO A 554 15.21 -3.34 -0.38
N GLU A 555 15.31 -3.46 -1.70
CA GLU A 555 14.91 -4.68 -2.41
C GLU A 555 15.78 -5.88 -2.01
N MET A 556 17.06 -5.64 -1.72
CA MET A 556 17.95 -6.69 -1.20
C MET A 556 17.58 -7.09 0.24
N LYS A 557 17.24 -6.14 1.11
CA LYS A 557 16.71 -6.44 2.46
C LYS A 557 15.49 -7.35 2.35
N ARG A 558 14.53 -7.01 1.49
CA ARG A 558 13.29 -7.79 1.26
C ARG A 558 13.60 -9.21 0.78
N LYS A 559 14.50 -9.36 -0.20
CA LYS A 559 14.92 -10.69 -0.71
C LYS A 559 15.61 -11.53 0.37
N ILE A 560 16.55 -10.94 1.12
CA ILE A 560 17.28 -11.64 2.19
C ILE A 560 16.33 -12.10 3.30
N ILE A 561 15.41 -11.23 3.74
CA ILE A 561 14.42 -11.58 4.76
C ILE A 561 13.50 -12.68 4.27
N GLY A 562 13.00 -12.58 3.03
CA GLY A 562 12.13 -13.60 2.44
C GLY A 562 12.79 -14.97 2.35
N ASP A 563 14.01 -15.03 1.80
CA ASP A 563 14.79 -16.27 1.69
C ASP A 563 15.12 -16.87 3.06
N THR A 564 15.56 -16.03 4.01
CA THR A 564 15.92 -16.48 5.35
C THR A 564 14.71 -17.01 6.11
N PHE A 565 13.54 -16.38 5.94
CA PHE A 565 12.29 -16.89 6.49
C PHE A 565 11.99 -18.30 5.97
N MET A 566 12.16 -18.55 4.67
CA MET A 566 11.94 -19.88 4.10
C MET A 566 12.92 -20.92 4.66
N ARG A 567 14.21 -20.60 4.77
CA ARG A 567 15.21 -21.49 5.38
C ARG A 567 14.91 -21.81 6.84
N VAL A 568 14.52 -20.80 7.64
CA VAL A 568 14.16 -20.99 9.05
C VAL A 568 12.91 -21.85 9.16
N LYS A 569 11.88 -21.59 8.32
CA LYS A 569 10.70 -22.45 8.23
C LYS A 569 11.09 -23.89 7.94
N ASP A 570 11.87 -24.15 6.90
CA ASP A 570 12.20 -25.52 6.49
C ASP A 570 12.98 -26.26 7.57
N ARG A 571 13.88 -25.56 8.29
CA ARG A 571 14.55 -26.11 9.47
C ARG A 571 13.54 -26.53 10.55
N ILE A 572 12.59 -25.64 10.89
CA ILE A 572 11.56 -25.92 11.90
C ILE A 572 10.67 -27.09 11.46
N MET A 573 10.29 -27.16 10.18
CA MET A 573 9.51 -28.26 9.63
C MET A 573 10.21 -29.61 9.82
N ASN A 574 11.51 -29.65 9.51
CA ASN A 574 12.34 -30.84 9.68
C ASN A 574 12.51 -31.24 11.15
N GLU A 575 12.75 -30.26 12.03
CA GLU A 575 12.85 -30.48 13.48
C GLU A 575 11.57 -31.09 14.07
N LEU A 576 10.40 -30.63 13.60
CA LEU A 576 9.11 -31.11 14.04
C LEU A 576 8.72 -32.48 13.46
N LYS A 577 9.54 -33.03 12.55
CA LYS A 577 9.27 -34.29 11.82
C LYS A 577 7.84 -34.35 11.29
N LEU A 578 7.36 -33.21 10.77
CA LEU A 578 6.00 -33.13 10.26
C LEU A 578 5.87 -34.05 9.05
N ASP A 579 4.86 -34.91 9.09
CA ASP A 579 4.55 -35.81 8.00
C ASP A 579 4.23 -35.01 6.73
N LYS A 580 4.53 -35.58 5.55
CA LYS A 580 4.14 -35.02 4.26
C LYS A 580 2.62 -34.87 4.13
N ASP A 581 1.84 -35.46 5.04
CA ASP A 581 0.37 -35.39 5.05
C ASP A 581 -0.25 -34.21 5.83
N VAL A 582 0.55 -33.21 6.20
CA VAL A 582 0.08 -31.96 6.82
C VAL A 582 -0.37 -30.94 5.76
N PHE A 583 -1.49 -30.26 6.00
CA PHE A 583 -1.92 -29.11 5.21
C PHE A 583 -1.19 -27.84 5.64
N LEU A 584 -0.86 -26.95 4.71
CA LEU A 584 -0.35 -25.62 5.00
C LEU A 584 -1.47 -24.60 4.82
N ALA A 585 -1.79 -23.85 5.87
CA ALA A 585 -2.73 -22.74 5.80
C ALA A 585 -2.02 -21.39 5.64
N GLN A 586 -2.57 -20.54 4.79
CA GLN A 586 -2.12 -19.17 4.56
C GLN A 586 -3.30 -18.20 4.73
N GLY A 587 -3.03 -17.06 5.36
CA GLY A 587 -4.00 -15.96 5.47
C GLY A 587 -4.08 -15.10 4.21
N THR A 588 -3.92 -15.69 3.02
CA THR A 588 -4.02 -14.99 1.73
C THR A 588 -5.42 -14.37 1.61
N LEU A 589 -5.49 -13.07 1.27
CA LEU A 589 -6.75 -12.36 1.14
C LEU A 589 -7.22 -12.31 -0.32
N ARG A 590 -8.49 -11.95 -0.51
CA ARG A 590 -9.09 -11.77 -1.84
C ARG A 590 -8.31 -10.81 -2.75
N PRO A 591 -7.87 -9.62 -2.28
CA PRO A 591 -7.08 -8.71 -3.12
C PRO A 591 -5.77 -9.33 -3.63
N ASP A 592 -5.14 -10.22 -2.84
CA ASP A 592 -3.88 -10.87 -3.21
C ASP A 592 -4.08 -11.87 -4.36
N LEU A 593 -5.22 -12.58 -4.36
CA LEU A 593 -5.59 -13.50 -5.44
C LEU A 593 -5.96 -12.75 -6.71
N ILE A 594 -6.72 -11.65 -6.60
CA ILE A 594 -7.08 -10.87 -7.78
C ILE A 594 -5.83 -10.21 -8.38
N GLU A 595 -4.87 -9.74 -7.58
CA GLU A 595 -3.56 -9.27 -8.07
C GLU A 595 -2.86 -10.38 -8.87
N SER A 596 -2.77 -11.59 -8.30
CA SER A 596 -2.18 -12.76 -8.98
C SER A 596 -2.91 -13.14 -10.28
N ALA A 597 -4.25 -13.15 -10.27
CA ALA A 597 -5.09 -13.53 -11.40
C ALA A 597 -5.12 -12.45 -12.49
N SER A 598 -5.03 -11.17 -12.13
CA SER A 598 -4.98 -10.06 -13.09
C SER A 598 -3.74 -10.11 -13.99
N HIS A 599 -2.64 -10.70 -13.52
CA HIS A 599 -1.46 -10.96 -14.35
C HIS A 599 -1.64 -12.16 -15.30
N LEU A 600 -2.42 -13.17 -14.90
CA LEU A 600 -2.76 -14.31 -15.75
C LEU A 600 -3.83 -13.93 -16.81
N ALA A 601 -4.75 -13.04 -16.45
CA ALA A 601 -5.86 -12.59 -17.30
C ALA A 601 -5.52 -11.36 -18.16
N SER A 602 -4.58 -10.51 -17.74
CA SER A 602 -4.11 -9.35 -18.50
C SER A 602 -2.60 -9.39 -18.69
N SER A 603 -2.15 -9.53 -19.93
CA SER A 603 -0.73 -9.52 -20.32
C SER A 603 -0.07 -8.13 -20.24
N GLN A 604 -0.76 -7.11 -19.72
CA GLN A 604 -0.35 -5.71 -19.70
C GLN A 604 -0.03 -5.16 -18.29
N ALA A 605 -0.24 -5.93 -17.22
CA ALA A 605 0.03 -5.48 -15.85
C ALA A 605 1.43 -5.93 -15.38
N ASP A 606 2.34 -4.98 -15.15
CA ASP A 606 3.66 -5.25 -14.58
C ASP A 606 3.57 -5.73 -13.12
N VAL A 607 4.43 -6.69 -12.74
CA VAL A 607 4.44 -7.31 -11.41
C VAL A 607 4.97 -6.31 -10.38
N ILE A 608 4.06 -5.64 -9.67
CA ILE A 608 4.40 -4.65 -8.64
C ILE A 608 4.74 -5.31 -7.30
N LYS A 609 4.34 -6.56 -7.04
CA LYS A 609 4.68 -7.31 -5.82
C LYS A 609 5.18 -8.72 -6.14
N THR A 610 6.40 -9.04 -5.73
CA THR A 610 6.86 -10.43 -5.63
C THR A 610 6.07 -11.11 -4.51
N HIS A 611 5.23 -12.09 -4.85
CA HIS A 611 4.43 -12.82 -3.85
C HIS A 611 5.35 -13.54 -2.86
N HIS A 612 5.47 -13.00 -1.66
CA HIS A 612 6.23 -13.60 -0.55
C HIS A 612 5.65 -14.96 -0.08
N ASN A 613 4.46 -15.34 -0.57
CA ASN A 613 3.78 -16.59 -0.26
C ASN A 613 4.07 -17.73 -1.24
N ASP A 614 4.81 -17.50 -2.34
CA ASP A 614 5.01 -18.48 -3.42
C ASP A 614 6.43 -19.10 -3.38
N SER A 615 6.72 -19.84 -2.31
CA SER A 615 7.97 -20.62 -2.20
C SER A 615 7.90 -21.94 -2.98
N ALA A 616 9.04 -22.55 -3.29
CA ALA A 616 9.10 -23.85 -3.96
C ALA A 616 8.27 -24.92 -3.22
N LEU A 617 8.32 -24.95 -1.89
CA LEU A 617 7.49 -25.84 -1.08
C LEU A 617 6.00 -25.52 -1.18
N VAL A 618 5.62 -24.23 -1.19
CA VAL A 618 4.21 -23.84 -1.36
C VAL A 618 3.71 -24.24 -2.74
N ARG A 619 4.52 -24.12 -3.79
CA ARG A 619 4.18 -24.59 -5.14
C ARG A 619 4.00 -26.11 -5.18
N GLU A 620 4.90 -26.86 -4.54
CA GLU A 620 4.78 -28.32 -4.43
C GLU A 620 3.51 -28.73 -3.65
N LEU A 621 3.27 -28.13 -2.48
CA LEU A 621 2.07 -28.39 -1.68
C LEU A 621 0.80 -27.95 -2.41
N ARG A 622 0.83 -26.84 -3.16
CA ARG A 622 -0.29 -26.35 -3.97
C ARG A 622 -0.59 -27.33 -5.10
N ASN A 623 0.43 -27.84 -5.79
CA ASN A 623 0.28 -28.88 -6.82
C ASN A 623 -0.30 -30.18 -6.24
N LEU A 624 -0.01 -30.47 -4.98
CA LEU A 624 -0.56 -31.62 -4.24
C LEU A 624 -1.94 -31.33 -3.60
N GLY A 625 -2.51 -30.13 -3.79
CA GLY A 625 -3.80 -29.75 -3.19
C GLY A 625 -3.77 -29.59 -1.67
N LYS A 626 -2.59 -29.37 -1.08
CA LYS A 626 -2.34 -29.31 0.37
C LYS A 626 -2.19 -27.89 0.93
N VAL A 627 -2.51 -26.86 0.13
CA VAL A 627 -2.55 -25.46 0.58
C VAL A 627 -3.99 -25.06 0.83
N LEU A 628 -4.24 -24.50 2.01
CA LEU A 628 -5.54 -24.01 2.45
C LEU A 628 -5.48 -22.48 2.59
N GLU A 629 -6.39 -21.76 1.94
CA GLU A 629 -6.44 -20.28 1.98
C GLU A 629 -7.82 -19.84 2.46
N PRO A 630 -8.11 -19.92 3.77
CA PRO A 630 -9.46 -19.68 4.29
C PRO A 630 -9.99 -18.26 4.05
N LEU A 631 -9.07 -17.28 4.04
CA LEU A 631 -9.40 -15.87 3.94
C LEU A 631 -9.46 -15.35 2.49
N LYS A 632 -9.35 -16.25 1.51
CA LYS A 632 -9.33 -15.93 0.07
C LYS A 632 -10.56 -15.17 -0.43
N ASP A 633 -11.68 -15.32 0.27
CA ASP A 633 -12.95 -14.68 -0.07
C ASP A 633 -13.26 -13.48 0.80
N PHE A 634 -12.30 -12.99 1.60
CA PHE A 634 -12.47 -11.87 2.52
C PHE A 634 -11.59 -10.67 2.15
N HIS A 635 -12.17 -9.48 2.30
CA HIS A 635 -11.50 -8.19 2.32
C HIS A 635 -10.96 -7.87 3.72
N LYS A 636 -10.10 -6.85 3.82
CA LYS A 636 -9.31 -6.57 5.03
C LYS A 636 -10.17 -6.12 6.23
N ASP A 637 -11.17 -5.31 5.97
CA ASP A 637 -12.21 -4.89 6.93
C ASP A 637 -13.04 -6.08 7.42
N GLU A 638 -13.44 -6.96 6.52
CA GLU A 638 -14.19 -8.18 6.85
C GLU A 638 -13.38 -9.17 7.70
N VAL A 639 -12.08 -9.29 7.42
CA VAL A 639 -11.15 -10.07 8.27
C VAL A 639 -11.08 -9.48 9.68
N ARG A 640 -11.23 -8.16 9.84
CA ARG A 640 -11.29 -7.55 11.17
C ARG A 640 -12.59 -7.88 11.89
N GLU A 641 -13.72 -7.80 11.22
CA GLU A 641 -15.00 -8.20 11.80
C GLU A 641 -14.99 -9.68 12.22
N LEU A 642 -14.48 -10.54 11.35
CA LEU A 642 -14.26 -11.97 11.62
C LEU A 642 -13.30 -12.20 12.79
N GLY A 643 -12.25 -11.39 12.94
CA GLY A 643 -11.35 -11.49 14.08
C GLY A 643 -12.07 -11.27 15.41
N VAL A 644 -12.98 -10.30 15.47
CA VAL A 644 -13.79 -10.02 16.65
C VAL A 644 -14.78 -11.15 16.93
N SER A 645 -15.49 -11.67 15.92
CA SER A 645 -16.41 -12.82 16.09
C SER A 645 -15.71 -14.10 16.58
N LEU A 646 -14.45 -14.28 16.20
CA LEU A 646 -13.61 -15.39 16.63
C LEU A 646 -13.10 -15.24 18.08
N GLY A 647 -13.33 -14.09 18.73
CA GLY A 647 -12.96 -13.81 20.11
C GLY A 647 -11.58 -13.15 20.27
N LEU A 648 -10.97 -12.65 19.19
CA LEU A 648 -9.73 -11.89 19.30
C LEU A 648 -10.02 -10.50 19.91
N PRO A 649 -9.13 -9.98 20.78
CA PRO A 649 -9.31 -8.66 21.35
C PRO A 649 -9.35 -7.57 20.28
N GLU A 650 -10.29 -6.63 20.39
CA GLU A 650 -10.49 -5.56 19.41
C GLU A 650 -9.21 -4.75 19.16
N HIS A 651 -8.44 -4.45 20.20
CA HIS A 651 -7.17 -3.72 20.10
C HIS A 651 -6.05 -4.48 19.36
N ILE A 652 -6.22 -5.77 19.04
CA ILE A 652 -5.34 -6.54 18.15
C ILE A 652 -5.83 -6.45 16.72
N VAL A 653 -7.13 -6.60 16.56
CA VAL A 653 -7.78 -6.68 15.26
C VAL A 653 -7.82 -5.32 14.56
N GLN A 654 -7.97 -4.23 15.32
CA GLN A 654 -7.98 -2.85 14.83
C GLN A 654 -6.58 -2.25 14.62
N ARG A 655 -5.51 -3.04 14.78
CA ARG A 655 -4.15 -2.53 14.57
C ARG A 655 -3.94 -2.13 13.11
N HIS A 656 -3.03 -1.18 12.92
CA HIS A 656 -2.53 -0.87 11.58
C HIS A 656 -1.77 -2.07 10.99
N PRO A 657 -1.87 -2.28 9.67
CA PRO A 657 -1.08 -3.27 8.95
C PRO A 657 0.41 -3.10 9.25
N PHE A 658 1.12 -4.23 9.27
CA PHE A 658 2.56 -4.27 9.52
C PHE A 658 3.24 -5.15 8.47
N PRO A 659 4.29 -4.68 7.80
CA PRO A 659 4.92 -5.41 6.71
C PRO A 659 5.67 -6.64 7.22
N GLY A 660 5.77 -7.69 6.40
CA GLY A 660 6.53 -8.91 6.74
C GLY A 660 8.01 -8.66 7.12
N PRO A 661 8.75 -7.83 6.36
CA PRO A 661 10.08 -7.35 6.76
C PRO A 661 10.12 -6.49 8.03
N GLY A 662 8.97 -6.07 8.55
CA GLY A 662 8.82 -5.28 9.76
C GLY A 662 9.62 -3.99 9.74
N LEU A 663 10.28 -3.70 10.86
CA LEU A 663 11.09 -2.50 11.04
C LEU A 663 12.33 -2.44 10.15
N ALA A 664 12.73 -3.54 9.48
CA ALA A 664 13.92 -3.55 8.61
C ALA A 664 13.80 -2.59 7.41
N ILE A 665 12.56 -2.37 6.94
CA ILE A 665 12.23 -1.40 5.86
C ILE A 665 11.73 -0.06 6.42
N ARG A 666 11.76 0.13 7.73
CA ARG A 666 11.49 1.42 8.40
C ARG A 666 12.75 2.04 8.98
N ILE A 667 13.90 1.40 8.77
CA ILE A 667 15.22 1.94 9.09
C ILE A 667 15.94 2.19 7.76
N VAL A 668 15.99 3.46 7.35
CA VAL A 668 16.79 3.85 6.18
C VAL A 668 18.26 3.67 6.55
N CYS A 669 18.89 2.70 5.91
CA CYS A 669 20.30 2.40 6.12
C CYS A 669 21.14 3.23 5.17
N ALA A 670 22.28 3.73 5.65
CA ALA A 670 23.21 4.48 4.81
C ALA A 670 24.62 4.40 5.40
N GLU A 671 25.61 4.24 4.54
CA GLU A 671 27.03 4.35 4.90
C GLU A 671 27.64 5.69 4.48
N ARG A 672 27.13 6.25 3.39
CA ARG A 672 27.55 7.52 2.76
C ARG A 672 26.31 8.26 2.27
N PRO A 673 26.37 9.60 2.15
CA PRO A 673 25.29 10.37 1.55
C PRO A 673 25.08 9.94 0.10
N VAL A 674 23.83 9.91 -0.35
CA VAL A 674 23.49 9.52 -1.73
C VAL A 674 23.52 10.75 -2.62
N PHE A 675 24.60 10.93 -3.36
CA PHE A 675 24.71 11.91 -4.43
C PHE A 675 24.86 11.16 -5.75
N THR A 676 23.77 10.97 -6.49
CA THR A 676 23.84 10.33 -7.82
C THR A 676 24.59 11.22 -8.81
N ASP A 677 24.34 12.53 -8.73
CA ASP A 677 25.02 13.58 -9.46
C ASP A 677 25.02 14.83 -8.54
N VAL A 678 26.21 15.34 -8.23
CA VAL A 678 26.37 16.49 -7.32
C VAL A 678 25.81 17.76 -7.94
N ASP A 679 26.02 17.99 -9.23
CA ASP A 679 25.50 19.16 -9.94
C ASP A 679 23.96 19.11 -9.97
N LEU A 680 23.41 17.92 -10.21
CA LEU A 680 21.96 17.71 -10.14
C LEU A 680 21.43 17.93 -8.73
N PHE A 681 22.12 17.45 -7.68
CA PHE A 681 21.72 17.64 -6.29
C PHE A 681 21.65 19.12 -5.92
N VAL A 682 22.71 19.88 -6.23
CA VAL A 682 22.77 21.33 -5.97
C VAL A 682 21.71 22.09 -6.77
N THR A 683 21.52 21.73 -8.05
CA THR A 683 20.48 22.35 -8.89
C THR A 683 19.07 22.06 -8.35
N THR A 684 18.84 20.82 -7.89
CA THR A 684 17.55 20.41 -7.29
C THR A 684 17.29 21.14 -5.99
N GLN A 685 18.31 21.28 -5.13
CA GLN A 685 18.24 22.06 -3.90
C GLN A 685 17.89 23.53 -4.18
N HIS A 686 18.50 24.12 -5.22
CA HIS A 686 18.21 25.50 -5.61
C HIS A 686 16.78 25.66 -6.12
N HIS A 687 16.33 24.80 -7.03
CA HIS A 687 14.95 24.84 -7.54
C HIS A 687 13.91 24.57 -6.43
N LEU A 688 14.22 23.66 -5.49
CA LEU A 688 13.38 23.41 -4.32
C LEU A 688 13.19 24.70 -3.51
N HIS A 689 14.26 25.43 -3.24
CA HIS A 689 14.21 26.69 -2.50
C HIS A 689 13.38 27.75 -3.24
N LEU A 690 13.56 27.88 -4.56
CA LEU A 690 12.79 28.81 -5.39
C LEU A 690 11.29 28.48 -5.40
N ILE A 691 10.93 27.20 -5.56
CA ILE A 691 9.51 26.77 -5.57
C ILE A 691 8.87 27.04 -4.20
N ALA A 692 9.57 26.74 -3.11
CA ALA A 692 9.06 26.96 -1.75
C ALA A 692 8.87 28.44 -1.43
N ASN A 693 9.79 29.31 -1.89
CA ASN A 693 9.81 30.73 -1.59
C ASN A 693 9.41 31.61 -2.79
N LEU A 694 8.52 31.10 -3.65
CA LEU A 694 8.13 31.80 -4.87
C LEU A 694 7.50 33.18 -4.61
N SER A 695 6.84 33.35 -3.46
CA SER A 695 6.28 34.64 -3.01
C SER A 695 7.34 35.71 -2.75
N LEU A 696 8.55 35.30 -2.37
CA LEU A 696 9.67 36.18 -2.02
C LEU A 696 10.59 36.46 -3.23
N CYS A 697 10.38 35.76 -4.35
CA CYS A 697 11.16 35.93 -5.56
C CYS A 697 10.78 37.20 -6.33
N ASP A 698 11.74 37.78 -7.06
CA ASP A 698 11.46 38.88 -7.99
C ASP A 698 10.58 38.37 -9.13
N ARG A 699 9.39 38.97 -9.25
CA ARG A 699 8.39 38.63 -10.27
C ARG A 699 8.88 38.86 -11.70
N ASN A 700 9.96 39.62 -11.89
CA ASN A 700 10.55 39.88 -13.20
C ASN A 700 11.75 38.96 -13.53
N SER A 701 12.04 37.97 -12.68
CA SER A 701 13.14 37.03 -12.90
C SER A 701 12.78 35.93 -13.91
N GLU A 702 13.75 35.50 -14.71
CA GLU A 702 13.57 34.40 -15.69
C GLU A 702 13.19 33.09 -14.96
N GLU A 703 13.70 32.90 -13.74
CA GLU A 703 13.37 31.77 -12.87
C GLU A 703 11.90 31.78 -12.44
N PHE A 704 11.35 32.94 -12.07
CA PHE A 704 9.94 33.09 -11.72
C PHE A 704 9.04 32.75 -12.92
N ASP A 705 9.31 33.33 -14.09
CA ASP A 705 8.57 33.03 -15.32
C ASP A 705 8.66 31.54 -15.69
N THR A 706 9.84 30.95 -15.51
CA THR A 706 10.07 29.54 -15.82
C THR A 706 9.28 28.59 -14.92
N ILE A 707 9.11 28.90 -13.64
CA ILE A 707 8.33 28.08 -12.71
C ILE A 707 6.83 28.31 -12.93
N THR A 708 6.41 29.57 -13.02
CA THR A 708 5.00 29.95 -13.10
C THR A 708 4.29 29.43 -14.35
N GLN A 709 4.98 29.28 -15.48
CA GLN A 709 4.41 28.68 -16.69
C GLN A 709 3.90 27.24 -16.51
N TYR A 710 4.39 26.51 -15.49
CA TYR A 710 3.99 25.13 -15.18
C TYR A 710 3.00 25.04 -14.01
N LEU A 711 2.61 26.18 -13.43
CA LEU A 711 1.67 26.25 -12.32
C LEU A 711 0.28 26.61 -12.83
N SER A 712 -0.76 26.01 -12.22
CA SER A 712 -2.12 26.51 -12.39
C SER A 712 -2.29 27.85 -11.68
N GLU A 713 -3.31 28.65 -12.05
CA GLU A 713 -3.62 29.88 -11.33
C GLU A 713 -3.84 29.65 -9.82
N THR A 714 -4.46 28.50 -9.47
CA THR A 714 -4.66 28.11 -8.07
C THR A 714 -3.36 27.79 -7.35
N ASP A 715 -2.43 27.08 -8.01
CA ASP A 715 -1.10 26.80 -7.46
C ASP A 715 -0.30 28.09 -7.25
N LEU A 716 -0.33 28.97 -8.26
CA LEU A 716 0.38 30.23 -8.23
C LEU A 716 -0.12 31.11 -7.08
N LYS A 717 -1.43 31.22 -6.91
CA LYS A 717 -2.03 31.98 -5.81
C LYS A 717 -1.63 31.42 -4.45
N ALA A 718 -1.60 30.10 -4.29
CA ALA A 718 -1.17 29.46 -3.05
C ALA A 718 0.32 29.75 -2.75
N LEU A 719 1.19 29.58 -3.75
CA LEU A 719 2.64 29.80 -3.58
C LEU A 719 3.03 31.28 -3.45
N THR A 720 2.23 32.20 -3.96
CA THR A 720 2.49 33.65 -3.85
C THR A 720 1.74 34.32 -2.69
N GLY A 721 0.93 33.57 -1.93
CA GLY A 721 0.05 34.10 -0.89
C GLY A 721 0.65 34.21 0.51
N HIS A 722 1.96 34.02 0.67
CA HIS A 722 2.64 34.06 1.97
C HIS A 722 3.86 35.00 1.95
N ASP A 723 4.24 35.57 3.09
CA ASP A 723 5.26 36.63 3.22
C ASP A 723 6.46 36.26 4.11
N PHE A 724 6.58 34.99 4.47
CA PHE A 724 7.65 34.45 5.30
C PHE A 724 8.52 33.44 4.55
N GLU A 725 9.75 33.23 5.04
CA GLU A 725 10.69 32.27 4.44
C GLU A 725 10.41 30.82 4.89
N ILE A 726 10.49 29.90 3.94
CA ILE A 726 10.47 28.45 4.15
C ILE A 726 11.89 27.93 3.92
N ALA A 727 12.51 27.43 4.99
CA ALA A 727 13.80 26.78 4.90
C ALA A 727 13.63 25.41 4.25
N THR A 728 14.50 25.11 3.28
CA THR A 728 14.44 23.90 2.45
C THR A 728 15.75 23.14 2.51
N THR A 729 15.71 21.82 2.67
CA THR A 729 16.89 20.95 2.50
C THR A 729 16.51 19.64 1.81
N LEU A 730 17.26 19.27 0.80
CA LEU A 730 17.18 17.96 0.16
C LEU A 730 17.93 16.97 1.07
N LEU A 731 17.28 15.87 1.43
CA LEU A 731 17.89 14.87 2.29
C LEU A 731 18.83 13.98 1.46
N PRO A 732 20.06 13.70 1.93
CA PRO A 732 21.04 12.90 1.19
C PRO A 732 20.76 11.38 1.30
N VAL A 733 19.48 11.00 1.21
CA VAL A 733 18.96 9.64 1.24
C VAL A 733 17.89 9.47 0.15
N GLN A 734 17.65 8.23 -0.25
CA GLN A 734 16.59 7.90 -1.18
C GLN A 734 15.40 7.27 -0.47
N SER A 735 14.22 7.50 -1.03
CA SER A 735 13.01 6.80 -0.63
C SER A 735 12.25 6.30 -1.84
N VAL A 736 11.58 5.16 -1.67
CA VAL A 736 10.75 4.55 -2.70
C VAL A 736 9.51 5.40 -2.98
N GLY A 737 9.16 5.47 -4.26
CA GLY A 737 7.99 6.12 -4.82
C GLY A 737 7.43 5.32 -5.99
N VAL A 738 6.28 5.75 -6.51
CA VAL A 738 5.66 5.21 -7.71
C VAL A 738 5.36 6.38 -8.64
N GLN A 739 6.02 6.40 -9.80
CA GLN A 739 5.85 7.43 -10.82
C GLN A 739 5.48 6.73 -12.14
N GLY A 740 4.27 6.99 -12.63
CA GLY A 740 3.69 6.19 -13.72
C GLY A 740 3.49 4.74 -13.28
N ASP A 741 3.93 3.81 -14.14
CA ASP A 741 3.73 2.36 -13.92
C ASP A 741 4.89 1.69 -13.16
N GLY A 742 5.97 2.44 -12.86
CA GLY A 742 7.20 1.92 -12.26
C GLY A 742 7.46 2.41 -10.85
N ARG A 743 8.14 1.58 -10.05
CA ARG A 743 8.77 2.01 -8.79
C ARG A 743 9.98 2.89 -9.10
N SER A 744 10.15 3.97 -8.35
CA SER A 744 11.32 4.84 -8.40
C SER A 744 11.98 4.94 -7.02
N TYR A 745 13.28 5.20 -6.98
CA TYR A 745 14.00 5.57 -5.76
C TYR A 745 14.63 6.94 -5.99
N ALA A 746 14.14 7.95 -5.27
CA ALA A 746 14.51 9.34 -5.48
C ALA A 746 14.60 10.08 -4.12
N TYR A 747 14.97 11.35 -4.15
CA TYR A 747 15.23 12.13 -2.95
C TYR A 747 13.96 12.44 -2.13
N ALA A 748 14.17 12.83 -0.87
CA ALA A 748 13.16 13.46 -0.04
C ALA A 748 13.52 14.93 0.21
N ALA A 749 12.58 15.84 0.00
CA ALA A 749 12.71 17.25 0.36
C ALA A 749 12.17 17.49 1.78
N ALA A 750 12.91 18.22 2.59
CA ALA A 750 12.51 18.63 3.92
C ALA A 750 12.27 20.14 3.97
N LEU A 751 11.10 20.52 4.47
CA LEU A 751 10.64 21.91 4.63
C LEU A 751 10.53 22.25 6.11
N SER A 752 10.82 23.48 6.50
CA SER A 752 10.66 23.97 7.86
C SER A 752 10.41 25.47 7.90
N THR A 753 9.71 25.95 8.93
CA THR A 753 9.44 27.37 9.10
C THR A 753 9.30 27.73 10.59
N ASN A 754 9.56 29.00 10.91
CA ASN A 754 9.34 29.58 12.24
C ASN A 754 7.87 30.00 12.46
N GLU A 755 7.04 30.02 11.41
CA GLU A 755 5.64 30.44 11.50
C GLU A 755 4.79 29.56 12.41
N ARG A 756 3.93 30.21 13.21
CA ARG A 756 2.99 29.57 14.12
C ARG A 756 1.63 30.29 14.07
N PRO A 757 0.49 29.57 13.91
CA PRO A 757 0.37 28.11 13.73
C PRO A 757 1.05 27.63 12.44
N ILE A 758 1.42 26.35 12.39
CA ILE A 758 2.11 25.79 11.21
C ILE A 758 1.15 25.87 10.02
N PRO A 759 1.58 26.41 8.86
CA PRO A 759 0.71 26.62 7.70
C PRO A 759 0.49 25.30 6.93
N TRP A 760 -0.24 24.35 7.53
CA TRP A 760 -0.40 22.99 7.01
C TRP A 760 -0.97 22.92 5.59
N GLU A 761 -1.91 23.79 5.23
CA GLU A 761 -2.48 23.84 3.88
C GLU A 761 -1.43 24.22 2.81
N LEU A 762 -0.55 25.18 3.13
CA LEU A 762 0.56 25.54 2.25
C LEU A 762 1.58 24.40 2.15
N MET A 763 1.91 23.75 3.27
CA MET A 763 2.84 22.62 3.30
C MET A 763 2.31 21.43 2.48
N GLU A 764 1.01 21.12 2.59
CA GLU A 764 0.35 20.11 1.75
C GLU A 764 0.43 20.49 0.27
N ARG A 765 0.14 21.75 -0.07
CA ARG A 765 0.17 22.20 -1.47
C ARG A 765 1.57 22.11 -2.06
N LEU A 766 2.60 22.49 -1.30
CA LEU A 766 4.00 22.30 -1.68
C LEU A 766 4.34 20.83 -1.87
N ALA A 767 3.85 19.94 -1.00
CA ALA A 767 4.06 18.51 -1.11
C ALA A 767 3.45 17.88 -2.38
N HIS A 768 2.42 18.49 -2.96
CA HIS A 768 1.88 18.09 -4.28
C HIS A 768 2.64 18.73 -5.44
N ILE A 769 3.03 20.00 -5.33
CA ILE A 769 3.67 20.75 -6.43
C ILE A 769 5.12 20.30 -6.64
N ILE A 770 5.91 20.17 -5.57
CA ILE A 770 7.34 19.91 -5.65
C ILE A 770 7.64 18.63 -6.45
N PRO A 771 7.06 17.45 -6.13
CA PRO A 771 7.34 16.24 -6.89
C PRO A 771 6.82 16.26 -8.33
N ARG A 772 5.82 17.10 -8.64
CA ARG A 772 5.29 17.30 -10.00
C ARG A 772 6.26 18.09 -10.87
N LEU A 773 6.98 19.05 -10.30
CA LEU A 773 7.98 19.85 -11.02
C LEU A 773 9.38 19.21 -10.97
N LEU A 774 9.71 18.56 -9.86
CA LEU A 774 11.00 17.94 -9.59
C LEU A 774 10.82 16.42 -9.44
N HIS A 775 10.77 15.71 -10.57
CA HIS A 775 10.52 14.25 -10.58
C HIS A 775 11.60 13.43 -9.86
N ASN A 776 12.77 14.00 -9.58
CA ASN A 776 13.82 13.37 -8.76
C ASN A 776 13.58 13.51 -7.25
N ILE A 777 12.41 14.01 -6.84
CA ILE A 777 11.94 14.06 -5.46
C ILE A 777 10.70 13.16 -5.35
N ASN A 778 10.80 12.12 -4.53
CA ASN A 778 9.69 11.20 -4.27
C ASN A 778 8.86 11.60 -3.06
N ARG A 779 9.44 12.39 -2.13
CA ARG A 779 8.77 12.77 -0.88
C ARG A 779 9.03 14.21 -0.48
N VAL A 780 8.05 14.80 0.19
CA VAL A 780 8.17 16.08 0.87
C VAL A 780 7.75 15.89 2.32
N VAL A 781 8.63 16.26 3.24
CA VAL A 781 8.42 16.18 4.68
C VAL A 781 8.49 17.55 5.33
N TYR A 782 7.74 17.74 6.41
CA TYR A 782 7.89 18.90 7.28
C TYR A 782 8.75 18.54 8.50
N VAL A 783 9.73 19.37 8.83
CA VAL A 783 10.63 19.20 10.00
C VAL A 783 10.11 20.03 11.16
N PHE A 784 9.84 19.38 12.30
CA PHE A 784 9.36 20.08 13.50
C PHE A 784 10.47 20.84 14.23
N GLY A 785 10.07 21.88 14.95
CA GLY A 785 10.95 22.82 15.66
C GLY A 785 11.16 24.12 14.88
N ASN A 786 12.25 24.82 15.14
CA ASN A 786 12.62 26.03 14.40
C ASN A 786 13.04 25.68 12.97
N ALA A 787 13.02 26.68 12.08
CA ALA A 787 13.55 26.59 10.73
C ALA A 787 14.98 26.00 10.74
N VAL A 788 15.26 25.13 9.78
CA VAL A 788 16.57 24.48 9.64
C VAL A 788 17.54 25.46 8.97
N ASP A 789 18.54 25.92 9.72
CA ASP A 789 19.47 26.95 9.26
C ASP A 789 20.48 26.45 8.21
N TYR A 790 20.87 25.17 8.27
CA TYR A 790 21.93 24.61 7.45
C TYR A 790 21.46 23.37 6.67
N PRO A 791 21.81 23.25 5.37
CA PRO A 791 21.49 22.07 4.59
C PRO A 791 22.28 20.85 5.09
N VAL A 792 21.66 19.67 5.01
CA VAL A 792 22.30 18.42 5.45
C VAL A 792 22.98 17.71 4.28
N ASN A 793 24.32 17.63 4.31
CA ASN A 793 25.13 17.10 3.21
C ASN A 793 25.88 15.79 3.56
N ASP A 794 25.70 15.25 4.76
CA ASP A 794 26.26 13.99 5.21
C ASP A 794 25.18 13.14 5.91
N VAL A 795 25.54 11.90 6.25
CA VAL A 795 24.62 10.97 6.91
C VAL A 795 25.29 10.31 8.11
N THR A 796 24.50 10.02 9.14
CA THR A 796 24.92 9.18 10.24
C THR A 796 24.96 7.73 9.78
N ARG A 797 26.13 7.08 9.83
CA ARG A 797 26.25 5.66 9.45
C ARG A 797 25.22 4.82 10.20
N THR A 798 24.36 4.16 9.44
CA THR A 798 23.19 3.46 9.97
C THR A 798 23.02 2.15 9.22
N TYR A 799 22.95 1.07 9.99
CA TYR A 799 22.69 -0.29 9.55
C TYR A 799 21.67 -0.92 10.49
N LEU A 800 21.09 -2.04 10.08
CA LEU A 800 20.30 -2.87 10.97
C LEU A 800 21.21 -3.46 12.06
N ASN A 801 20.89 -3.21 13.33
CA ASN A 801 21.52 -3.78 14.52
C ASN A 801 20.61 -3.58 15.74
N ASP A 802 20.92 -4.22 16.87
CA ASP A 802 20.09 -4.15 18.08
C ASP A 802 19.83 -2.72 18.54
N PHE A 803 20.84 -1.86 18.47
CA PHE A 803 20.75 -0.46 18.88
C PHE A 803 19.72 0.31 18.04
N THR A 804 19.87 0.29 16.71
CA THR A 804 18.96 1.00 15.78
C THR A 804 17.55 0.43 15.80
N ILE A 805 17.40 -0.89 15.93
CA ILE A 805 16.11 -1.56 16.08
C ILE A 805 15.44 -1.15 17.40
N GLY A 806 16.19 -1.06 18.49
CA GLY A 806 15.71 -0.59 19.78
C GLY A 806 15.16 0.84 19.72
N LEU A 807 15.91 1.77 19.09
CA LEU A 807 15.48 3.16 18.93
C LEU A 807 14.16 3.28 18.15
N ILE A 808 14.06 2.63 16.98
CA ILE A 808 12.84 2.73 16.17
C ILE A 808 11.65 2.03 16.84
N ARG A 809 11.87 0.93 17.57
CA ARG A 809 10.81 0.30 18.39
C ARG A 809 10.25 1.25 19.43
N TRP A 810 11.12 2.03 20.07
CA TRP A 810 10.70 3.00 21.07
C TRP A 810 9.91 4.14 20.44
N ALA A 811 10.40 4.71 19.33
CA ALA A 811 9.69 5.75 18.60
C ALA A 811 8.32 5.27 18.07
N ASP A 812 8.26 4.08 17.47
CA ASP A 812 7.02 3.45 16.97
C ASP A 812 6.02 3.17 18.11
N ARG A 813 6.52 2.74 19.28
CA ARG A 813 5.71 2.54 20.50
C ARG A 813 5.08 3.85 20.97
N ILE A 814 5.87 4.92 21.07
CA ILE A 814 5.38 6.26 21.47
C ILE A 814 4.28 6.72 20.52
N ALA A 815 4.52 6.63 19.21
CA ALA A 815 3.51 7.02 18.22
C ALA A 815 2.22 6.21 18.37
N SER A 816 2.34 4.89 18.52
CA SER A 816 1.19 4.00 18.71
C SER A 816 0.40 4.31 19.97
N ASP A 817 1.07 4.58 21.09
CA ASP A 817 0.41 4.88 22.36
C ASP A 817 -0.35 6.21 22.30
N VAL A 818 0.24 7.26 21.73
CA VAL A 818 -0.44 8.55 21.55
C VAL A 818 -1.61 8.44 20.57
N LEU A 819 -1.51 7.63 19.51
CA LEU A 819 -2.63 7.37 18.59
C LEU A 819 -3.78 6.60 19.26
N CYS A 820 -3.48 5.76 20.25
CA CYS A 820 -4.47 5.14 21.12
C CYS A 820 -4.98 6.09 22.23
N GLY A 821 -4.49 7.33 22.25
CA GLY A 821 -4.87 8.32 23.24
C GLY A 821 -4.31 8.06 24.65
N LEU A 822 -3.15 7.40 24.72
CA LEU A 822 -2.50 7.03 25.97
C LEU A 822 -1.41 8.05 26.37
N ASP A 823 -1.31 8.33 27.66
CA ASP A 823 -0.22 9.08 28.26
C ASP A 823 1.07 8.25 28.38
N GLU A 824 2.12 8.84 28.95
CA GLU A 824 3.42 8.18 29.15
C GLU A 824 3.35 6.98 30.11
N ASN A 825 2.32 6.92 30.96
CA ASN A 825 2.07 5.82 31.89
C ASN A 825 1.14 4.74 31.30
N GLY A 826 0.75 4.88 30.02
CA GLY A 826 -0.16 3.97 29.34
C GLY A 826 -1.62 4.11 29.75
N LYS A 827 -2.02 5.21 30.41
CA LYS A 827 -3.40 5.51 30.81
C LYS A 827 -4.07 6.45 29.80
N ARG A 828 -5.40 6.39 29.70
CA ARG A 828 -6.16 7.28 28.82
C ARG A 828 -5.96 8.74 29.25
N HIS A 829 -5.50 9.57 28.33
CA HIS A 829 -5.34 11.01 28.57
C HIS A 829 -6.48 11.80 27.92
N HIS A 830 -7.12 12.69 28.69
CA HIS A 830 -8.27 13.48 28.23
C HIS A 830 -7.92 14.44 27.08
N ALA A 831 -6.69 14.97 27.06
CA ALA A 831 -6.24 15.89 26.02
C ALA A 831 -5.77 15.20 24.73
N LEU A 832 -5.69 13.86 24.70
CA LEU A 832 -5.31 13.12 23.50
C LEU A 832 -6.56 12.49 22.87
N GLU A 833 -6.71 12.63 21.57
CA GLU A 833 -7.78 11.94 20.84
C GLU A 833 -7.38 10.49 20.53
N VAL A 834 -8.35 9.57 20.40
CA VAL A 834 -8.10 8.26 19.82
C VAL A 834 -8.09 8.40 18.30
N CYS A 835 -6.90 8.52 17.71
CA CYS A 835 -6.72 8.73 16.27
C CYS A 835 -6.43 7.43 15.50
N LEU A 836 -6.27 6.28 16.17
CA LEU A 836 -5.86 5.03 15.52
C LEU A 836 -6.75 4.64 14.34
N GLN A 837 -8.06 4.85 14.43
CA GLN A 837 -9.01 4.51 13.37
C GLN A 837 -9.17 5.60 12.28
N LYS A 838 -8.68 6.82 12.54
CA LYS A 838 -8.77 7.94 11.58
C LYS A 838 -7.82 7.79 10.39
N ILE A 839 -6.72 7.05 10.59
CA ILE A 839 -5.72 6.77 9.57
C ILE A 839 -5.59 5.25 9.41
N GLN A 840 -5.27 4.79 8.20
CA GLN A 840 -5.13 3.36 7.94
C GLN A 840 -3.74 2.82 8.29
N GLN A 841 -2.73 3.69 8.33
CA GLN A 841 -1.39 3.32 8.78
C GLN A 841 -0.59 4.53 9.28
N MET A 842 0.22 4.32 10.32
CA MET A 842 1.29 5.23 10.75
C MET A 842 2.65 4.51 10.75
N PRO A 843 3.36 4.40 9.62
CA PRO A 843 4.78 4.09 9.67
C PRO A 843 5.54 5.17 10.42
N VAL A 844 6.41 4.74 11.34
CA VAL A 844 7.47 5.56 11.92
C VAL A 844 8.77 5.11 11.28
N ILE A 845 9.50 6.03 10.65
CA ILE A 845 10.72 5.74 9.90
C ILE A 845 11.91 6.39 10.59
N MET A 846 12.99 5.64 10.80
CA MET A 846 14.28 6.20 11.23
C MET A 846 15.12 6.54 9.99
N VAL A 847 15.58 7.79 9.91
CA VAL A 847 16.48 8.25 8.85
C VAL A 847 17.84 8.68 9.40
N PRO A 848 18.94 8.45 8.65
CA PRO A 848 20.31 8.72 9.08
C PRO A 848 20.69 10.21 8.94
N VAL A 849 19.80 11.12 9.34
CA VAL A 849 19.93 12.57 9.14
C VAL A 849 20.11 13.26 10.48
N HIS A 850 21.14 14.09 10.59
CA HIS A 850 21.46 14.90 11.77
C HIS A 850 21.46 16.39 11.40
N PHE A 851 20.38 17.07 11.78
CA PHE A 851 20.19 18.51 11.60
C PHE A 851 20.97 19.34 12.63
N ASP A 852 20.88 20.67 12.51
CA ASP A 852 21.31 21.65 13.53
C ASP A 852 22.80 21.60 13.88
N ARG A 853 23.62 21.27 12.87
CA ARG A 853 25.07 21.35 12.96
C ARG A 853 25.55 22.50 12.12
N ASP A 854 26.24 23.44 12.75
CA ASP A 854 26.97 24.47 12.03
C ASP A 854 28.10 23.81 11.22
N PRO A 855 28.11 23.94 9.88
CA PRO A 855 29.15 23.38 9.03
C PRO A 855 30.57 23.85 9.41
N LEU A 856 30.70 25.04 10.03
CA LEU A 856 31.97 25.60 10.47
C LEU A 856 32.58 24.83 11.66
N GLU A 857 31.74 24.25 12.51
CA GLU A 857 32.18 23.47 13.67
C GLU A 857 32.67 22.06 13.27
N ARG A 858 32.37 21.60 12.04
CA ARG A 858 32.76 20.29 11.51
C ARG A 858 32.35 19.11 12.42
N LYS A 859 31.23 19.24 13.13
CA LYS A 859 30.68 18.18 13.98
C LYS A 859 30.27 16.98 13.14
N ALA A 860 30.75 15.79 13.52
CA ALA A 860 30.38 14.55 12.85
C ALA A 860 28.89 14.23 12.99
N SER A 861 28.29 13.61 11.96
CA SER A 861 26.91 13.13 12.02
C SER A 861 26.79 11.91 12.92
N THR A 862 26.22 12.06 14.12
CA THR A 862 26.05 11.00 15.13
C THR A 862 24.60 10.72 15.49
N LEU A 863 23.68 11.67 15.28
CA LEU A 863 22.27 11.56 15.63
C LEU A 863 21.42 11.08 14.45
N ARG A 864 20.18 10.67 14.71
CA ARG A 864 19.22 10.24 13.69
C ARG A 864 17.91 10.99 13.84
N SER A 865 17.13 11.04 12.78
CA SER A 865 15.83 11.70 12.79
C SER A 865 14.72 10.70 12.53
N PHE A 866 13.52 11.01 12.99
CA PHE A 866 12.35 10.14 12.85
C PHE A 866 11.28 10.81 11.99
N VAL A 867 10.67 10.07 11.07
CA VAL A 867 9.58 10.55 10.22
C VAL A 867 8.29 9.84 10.64
N LEU A 868 7.27 10.63 10.95
CA LEU A 868 5.91 10.19 11.14
C LEU A 868 5.22 10.17 9.78
N ARG A 869 4.60 9.05 9.40
CA ARG A 869 3.90 8.92 8.12
C ARG A 869 2.45 8.55 8.38
N PRO A 870 1.56 9.49 8.75
CA PRO A 870 0.14 9.18 8.79
C PRO A 870 -0.38 9.04 7.35
N PHE A 871 -1.04 7.92 7.05
CA PHE A 871 -1.55 7.63 5.71
C PHE A 871 -3.03 7.25 5.74
N ILE A 872 -3.78 7.88 4.85
CA ILE A 872 -5.19 7.60 4.64
C ILE A 872 -5.35 6.95 3.27
N THR A 873 -5.96 5.78 3.25
CA THR A 873 -6.21 5.01 2.04
C THR A 873 -7.34 4.03 2.27
N ARG A 874 -8.05 3.65 1.19
CA ARG A 874 -9.01 2.55 1.25
C ARG A 874 -8.46 1.26 0.67
N ASP A 875 -7.57 1.33 -0.32
CA ASP A 875 -7.12 0.20 -1.13
C ASP A 875 -5.59 -0.03 -1.09
N PHE A 876 -4.83 0.85 -0.43
CA PHE A 876 -3.37 0.93 -0.46
C PHE A 876 -2.76 1.06 -1.87
N MET A 877 -3.55 1.26 -2.92
CA MET A 877 -3.10 1.54 -4.29
C MET A 877 -2.90 3.04 -4.47
N THR A 878 -3.84 3.84 -3.96
CA THR A 878 -3.72 5.29 -3.86
C THR A 878 -3.95 5.74 -2.41
N GLY A 879 -3.56 6.95 -2.05
CA GLY A 879 -3.88 7.49 -0.74
C GLY A 879 -3.26 8.84 -0.49
N VAL A 880 -3.70 9.49 0.58
CA VAL A 880 -3.28 10.84 0.96
C VAL A 880 -2.51 10.81 2.28
N ALA A 881 -1.55 11.71 2.43
CA ALA A 881 -0.98 11.97 3.75
C ALA A 881 -2.06 12.60 4.64
N ALA A 882 -2.16 12.16 5.90
CA ALA A 882 -3.10 12.78 6.82
C ALA A 882 -2.52 14.10 7.33
N LEU A 883 -3.25 15.20 7.13
CA LEU A 883 -2.81 16.52 7.52
C LEU A 883 -3.15 16.79 9.00
N PRO A 884 -2.20 17.26 9.82
CA PRO A 884 -2.50 17.69 11.19
C PRO A 884 -3.55 18.81 11.22
N GLY A 885 -4.46 18.76 12.19
CA GLY A 885 -5.55 19.73 12.36
C GLY A 885 -6.77 19.47 11.46
N ARG A 886 -6.62 18.75 10.35
CA ARG A 886 -7.72 18.37 9.45
C ARG A 886 -8.10 16.90 9.58
N ASP A 887 -7.13 16.00 9.37
CA ASP A 887 -7.35 14.56 9.26
C ASP A 887 -6.92 13.81 10.54
N ILE A 888 -5.91 14.35 11.23
CA ILE A 888 -5.39 13.86 12.51
C ILE A 888 -5.22 15.04 13.47
N SER A 889 -5.46 14.81 14.77
CA SER A 889 -5.26 15.83 15.81
C SER A 889 -3.82 16.36 15.78
N GLU A 890 -3.66 17.68 15.57
CA GLU A 890 -2.35 18.33 15.62
C GLU A 890 -1.72 18.19 17.01
N GLN A 891 -2.53 18.28 18.07
CA GLN A 891 -2.07 18.06 19.44
C GLN A 891 -1.48 16.66 19.65
N ASN A 892 -2.11 15.62 19.08
CA ASN A 892 -1.56 14.27 19.15
C ASN A 892 -0.22 14.18 18.40
N VAL A 893 -0.11 14.78 17.21
CA VAL A 893 1.15 14.78 16.44
C VAL A 893 2.25 15.50 17.19
N LEU A 894 1.97 16.69 17.75
CA LEU A 894 2.93 17.46 18.54
C LEU A 894 3.36 16.71 19.81
N GLU A 895 2.46 15.96 20.46
CA GLU A 895 2.81 15.14 21.61
C GLU A 895 3.73 13.96 21.22
N ILE A 896 3.50 13.33 20.06
CA ILE A 896 4.42 12.31 19.53
C ILE A 896 5.81 12.92 19.30
N VAL A 897 5.86 14.09 18.67
CA VAL A 897 7.10 14.83 18.40
C VAL A 897 7.85 15.13 19.70
N ARG A 898 7.16 15.68 20.70
CA ARG A 898 7.73 15.99 22.02
C ARG A 898 8.30 14.76 22.68
N ARG A 899 7.51 13.69 22.81
CA ARG A 899 7.95 12.44 23.46
C ARG A 899 9.10 11.76 22.74
N ILE A 900 9.10 11.71 21.41
CA ILE A 900 10.23 11.13 20.66
C ILE A 900 11.49 11.95 20.91
N THR A 901 11.40 13.28 20.82
CA THR A 901 12.55 14.19 20.98
C THR A 901 13.16 14.10 22.39
N GLU A 902 12.33 14.01 23.43
CA GLU A 902 12.79 13.98 24.82
C GLU A 902 13.19 12.59 25.31
N ARG A 903 12.50 11.53 24.86
CA ARG A 903 12.64 10.18 25.43
C ARG A 903 13.47 9.24 24.58
N VAL A 904 13.48 9.38 23.25
CA VAL A 904 14.26 8.51 22.38
C VAL A 904 15.68 9.08 22.28
N PRO A 905 16.71 8.39 22.82
CA PRO A 905 18.05 8.93 22.83
C PRO A 905 18.63 9.03 21.42
N LEU A 906 19.54 9.98 21.24
CA LEU A 906 20.19 10.30 19.97
C LEU A 906 19.24 10.74 18.84
N THR A 907 18.08 11.32 19.21
CA THR A 907 17.19 11.99 18.28
C THR A 907 17.74 13.37 17.91
N SER A 908 17.79 13.68 16.62
CA SER A 908 18.08 15.02 16.10
C SER A 908 16.78 15.80 15.89
N ARG A 909 15.95 15.41 14.93
CA ARG A 909 14.65 16.02 14.67
C ARG A 909 13.58 14.96 14.45
N VAL A 910 12.33 15.37 14.63
CA VAL A 910 11.16 14.62 14.17
C VAL A 910 10.57 15.34 12.96
N MET A 911 10.06 14.58 12.00
CA MET A 911 9.47 15.05 10.77
C MET A 911 8.10 14.40 10.57
N ILE A 912 7.26 14.99 9.71
CA ILE A 912 6.02 14.38 9.22
C ILE A 912 6.03 14.34 7.69
N ASP A 913 5.69 13.20 7.12
CA ASP A 913 5.59 13.00 5.67
C ASP A 913 4.24 13.50 5.15
N LEU A 914 4.30 14.46 4.22
CA LEU A 914 3.14 15.11 3.63
C LEU A 914 2.83 14.57 2.22
N THR A 915 3.51 13.50 1.81
CA THR A 915 3.42 12.98 0.45
C THR A 915 2.28 11.98 0.28
N SER A 916 1.40 12.26 -0.67
CA SER A 916 0.38 11.34 -1.18
C SER A 916 0.99 10.22 -2.04
N LYS A 917 0.20 9.17 -2.27
CA LYS A 917 0.51 8.08 -3.21
C LYS A 917 -0.43 8.18 -4.42
N PRO A 918 0.09 8.39 -5.64
CA PRO A 918 1.46 8.76 -6.00
C PRO A 918 1.83 10.23 -5.63
N PRO A 919 3.12 10.63 -5.66
CA PRO A 919 4.30 9.85 -6.08
C PRO A 919 4.99 9.08 -4.96
N GLY A 920 4.63 9.32 -3.70
CA GLY A 920 5.14 8.54 -2.58
C GLY A 920 4.52 7.14 -2.51
N THR A 921 4.93 6.36 -1.51
CA THR A 921 4.30 5.10 -1.11
C THR A 921 3.95 5.13 0.38
N THR A 922 3.28 4.09 0.87
CA THR A 922 2.97 3.97 2.30
C THR A 922 4.24 3.84 3.14
N GLU A 923 5.11 2.87 2.84
CA GLU A 923 6.43 2.72 3.48
C GLU A 923 7.50 3.53 2.71
N TRP A 924 8.63 3.85 3.32
CA TRP A 924 9.75 4.58 2.71
C TRP A 924 10.73 3.70 1.91
N GLU A 925 10.68 2.38 2.09
CA GLU A 925 11.52 1.33 1.47
C GLU A 925 10.70 0.08 1.11
#